data_AF-A0A7Y2FR24-F1
#
_entry.id   AF-A0A7Y2FR24-F1
#
_cell.length_a   1.000
_cell.length_b   1.000
_cell.length_c   1.000
_cell.angle_alpha   90.00
_cell.angle_beta   90.00
_cell.angle_gamma   90.00
#
_symmetry.space_group_name_H-M   'P 1'
#
loop_
_entity.id
_entity.type
_entity.pdbx_description
1 polymer ?
#
loop_
_entity_poly.entity_id
_entity_poly.type
_entity_poly.pdbx_seq_one_letter_code
_entity_poly.pdbx_strand_id
1 'polypeptide(L)'
;MSPAHETLEYWLARNEVYGPLDEPLMDAAAVRRHQLALQESRGGEPIGQADLLAPVDRDALRAQLEERLTYMRGRIEADELFDSKGKKIEADLLGPFDAPASIDEMDEWRVVEKLEALRCGPYDGGLFTAPIDPDFDRNRCSSMREGELIQLLARWPNGMYLARTPYALGWVRSEALSSAIDREAVESRARARELRAFTRRELLTAAFAMSGEPYGWGGKDGGYDCSRFLLDVFADFGIELPRHSARQAMAGTFSVDVSSVDDRNEKRLLLEASAHRGIVLLHFPGHIMLYLGTSEEGVPMAIHAFSEYVTPCEGLDLETVNRVDRVAVSDLSLGKGSSRRDFLSRITRLTVLGKTPGPALVANAELRPNAPVALPQGRCADTKQTAIFRSPQRPDSSRPLRVIVTGERDPGLASLVLFAPDGSRVTPAQHVLDGPPHSRWVEVPQPEAGRWTAVFADGDLLRACESISVAKYPAPPAKRSSAGPAWEPGRAWARDSENLFAAFVEQLFREPIGDDVTWSRLQELIGERDRNLLYDYRSVGEDARLDLEPDCADLPYFLRAYFAWKLRLPFVYRACTRGRKDTPPVCEPTVFSNLDAVPDSNDVGAFRRFARRMAGTVHSSSPRTLPTDDQTDLYPLRSNRRAMRPGTVFADPYGHVLVVARWKPQGVSDYGVLIGADAQPDGTVGRRRFWRGSFLFTPNTDRVGAGFKGWRPIRYAPVLTPDPDPDPDPDSATATATATATDPVTATQP
;
A
#
# COMPACT_ATOMS: atom_id res chain seq x y z
N MET A 1 11.32 17.22 42.12
CA MET A 1 11.51 16.11 41.17
C MET A 1 10.76 16.49 39.91
N SER A 2 11.38 16.43 38.74
CA SER A 2 10.67 16.58 37.48
C SER A 2 9.57 15.50 37.36
N PRO A 3 8.41 15.80 36.77
CA PRO A 3 7.41 14.79 36.46
C PRO A 3 8.03 13.61 35.72
N ALA A 4 7.65 12.37 36.06
CA ALA A 4 8.23 11.17 35.45
C ALA A 4 8.12 11.18 33.91
N HIS A 5 7.03 11.75 33.37
CA HIS A 5 6.79 11.88 31.93
C HIS A 5 7.75 12.83 31.21
N GLU A 6 8.64 13.54 31.90
CA GLU A 6 9.69 14.37 31.25
C GLU A 6 10.98 13.57 30.98
N THR A 7 11.05 12.29 31.36
CA THR A 7 12.28 11.47 31.27
C THR A 7 12.22 10.47 30.11
N LEU A 8 13.39 10.19 29.52
CA LEU A 8 13.53 9.17 28.47
C LEU A 8 13.18 7.78 29.01
N GLU A 9 13.63 7.43 30.21
CA GLU A 9 13.44 6.12 30.83
C GLU A 9 11.95 5.78 30.96
N TYR A 10 11.13 6.77 31.35
CA TYR A 10 9.68 6.61 31.41
C TYR A 10 9.11 6.23 30.04
N TRP A 11 9.49 6.96 28.97
CA TRP A 11 8.93 6.71 27.64
C TRP A 11 9.46 5.45 26.98
N LEU A 12 10.70 5.05 27.26
CA LEU A 12 11.20 3.74 26.84
C LEU A 12 10.34 2.62 27.43
N ALA A 13 10.08 2.64 28.74
CA ALA A 13 9.21 1.65 29.38
C ALA A 13 7.77 1.68 28.83
N ARG A 14 7.19 2.86 28.61
CA ARG A 14 5.84 3.00 28.02
C ARG A 14 5.75 2.50 26.58
N ASN A 15 6.86 2.51 25.82
CA ASN A 15 6.87 2.10 24.41
C ASN A 15 7.04 0.60 24.19
N GLU A 16 7.35 -0.20 25.22
CA GLU A 16 7.48 -1.67 25.09
C GLU A 16 6.19 -2.34 24.61
N VAL A 17 5.02 -1.73 24.88
CA VAL A 17 3.72 -2.19 24.39
C VAL A 17 3.61 -2.15 22.86
N TYR A 18 4.38 -1.29 22.20
CA TYR A 18 4.40 -1.16 20.73
C TYR A 18 5.38 -2.12 20.05
N GLY A 19 6.09 -2.94 20.83
CA GLY A 19 7.04 -3.94 20.38
C GLY A 19 8.45 -3.73 20.96
N PRO A 20 9.40 -4.63 20.65
CA PRO A 20 10.77 -4.53 21.15
C PRO A 20 11.41 -3.20 20.75
N LEU A 21 12.02 -2.50 21.71
CA LEU A 21 12.54 -1.14 21.52
C LEU A 21 13.74 -1.10 20.56
N ASP A 22 14.49 -2.19 20.49
CA ASP A 22 15.72 -2.36 19.71
C ASP A 22 15.50 -3.08 18.37
N GLU A 23 14.26 -3.47 18.05
CA GLU A 23 13.92 -4.01 16.73
C GLU A 23 13.92 -2.87 15.70
N PRO A 24 14.63 -3.02 14.56
CA PRO A 24 14.57 -2.05 13.48
C PRO A 24 13.13 -1.88 12.97
N LEU A 25 12.64 -0.64 12.98
CA LEU A 25 11.34 -0.28 12.41
C LEU A 25 11.38 -0.30 10.88
N MET A 26 12.54 0.05 10.33
CA MET A 26 12.94 -0.15 8.94
C MET A 26 14.42 -0.54 8.94
N ASP A 27 14.78 -1.58 8.19
CA ASP A 27 16.20 -1.90 7.95
C ASP A 27 16.84 -0.88 7.01
N ALA A 28 18.17 -0.91 6.88
CA ALA A 28 18.90 0.04 6.04
C ALA A 28 18.46 0.02 4.57
N ALA A 29 18.03 -1.13 4.04
CA ALA A 29 17.53 -1.22 2.66
C ALA A 29 16.14 -0.59 2.51
N ALA A 30 15.27 -0.75 3.51
CA ALA A 30 13.96 -0.12 3.58
C ALA A 30 14.08 1.40 3.74
N VAL A 31 15.03 1.90 4.55
CA VAL A 31 15.35 3.34 4.66
C VAL A 31 15.79 3.89 3.31
N ARG A 32 16.74 3.23 2.62
CA ARG A 32 17.18 3.68 1.28
C ARG A 32 16.03 3.75 0.28
N ARG A 33 15.17 2.73 0.23
CA ARG A 33 13.98 2.73 -0.63
C ARG A 33 12.99 3.81 -0.25
N HIS A 34 12.79 4.06 1.04
CA HIS A 34 11.98 5.16 1.52
C HIS A 34 12.52 6.50 1.00
N GLN A 35 13.83 6.72 1.10
CA GLN A 35 14.45 7.96 0.61
C GLN A 35 14.29 8.12 -0.90
N LEU A 36 14.59 7.08 -1.68
CA LEU A 36 14.38 7.08 -3.14
C LEU A 36 12.92 7.35 -3.52
N ALA A 37 11.98 6.81 -2.77
CA ALA A 37 10.56 7.02 -3.00
C ALA A 37 10.09 8.45 -2.72
N LEU A 38 10.73 9.16 -1.79
CA LEU A 38 10.42 10.57 -1.52
C LEU A 38 10.98 11.52 -2.59
N GLN A 39 11.94 11.05 -3.41
CA GLN A 39 12.42 11.77 -4.59
C GLN A 39 11.44 11.71 -5.77
N GLU A 40 10.53 10.74 -5.79
CA GLU A 40 9.51 10.65 -6.82
C GLU A 40 8.49 11.80 -6.63
N SER A 41 8.14 12.45 -7.75
CA SER A 41 7.21 13.58 -7.75
C SER A 41 5.81 13.17 -7.29
N ARG A 42 5.24 13.95 -6.35
CA ARG A 42 3.80 13.93 -6.05
C ARG A 42 3.19 15.27 -6.45
N GLY A 43 2.38 15.27 -7.50
CA GLY A 43 1.70 16.48 -7.97
C GLY A 43 2.64 17.54 -8.55
N GLY A 44 3.80 17.15 -9.07
CA GLY A 44 4.74 18.05 -9.75
C GLY A 44 6.08 18.20 -9.04
N GLU A 45 6.15 17.98 -7.72
CA GLU A 45 7.39 18.16 -6.93
C GLU A 45 7.76 16.93 -6.07
N PRO A 46 9.07 16.64 -5.89
CA PRO A 46 9.56 15.67 -4.90
C PRO A 46 9.20 16.06 -3.47
N ILE A 47 8.82 15.10 -2.62
CA ILE A 47 8.52 15.38 -1.20
C ILE A 47 9.80 15.54 -0.39
N GLY A 48 10.82 14.74 -0.69
CA GLY A 48 12.06 14.61 0.07
C GLY A 48 13.02 15.80 -0.08
N GLN A 49 14.15 15.70 0.61
CA GLN A 49 15.27 16.63 0.46
C GLN A 49 15.91 16.52 -0.93
N ALA A 50 16.39 17.62 -1.50
CA ALA A 50 17.11 17.66 -2.75
C ALA A 50 18.49 16.99 -2.63
N ASP A 51 18.85 16.19 -3.64
CA ASP A 51 20.23 15.75 -3.85
C ASP A 51 21.05 16.92 -4.43
N LEU A 52 22.03 17.41 -3.66
CA LEU A 52 22.89 18.52 -4.06
C LEU A 52 23.83 18.17 -5.23
N LEU A 53 24.02 16.87 -5.52
CA LEU A 53 24.81 16.40 -6.65
C LEU A 53 23.98 16.16 -7.91
N ALA A 54 22.65 16.15 -7.78
CA ALA A 54 21.74 16.01 -8.90
C ALA A 54 21.69 17.31 -9.73
N PRO A 55 21.57 17.20 -11.07
CA PRO A 55 21.39 18.34 -11.95
C PRO A 55 20.22 19.22 -11.51
N VAL A 56 20.38 20.53 -11.66
CA VAL A 56 19.32 21.50 -11.39
C VAL A 56 18.48 21.67 -12.64
N ASP A 57 17.17 21.42 -12.56
CA ASP A 57 16.23 21.87 -13.58
C ASP A 57 16.10 23.40 -13.50
N ARG A 58 16.80 24.09 -14.40
CA ARG A 58 16.90 25.55 -14.39
C ARG A 58 15.59 26.23 -14.81
N ASP A 59 14.77 25.59 -15.61
CA ASP A 59 13.48 26.15 -16.02
C ASP A 59 12.45 26.02 -14.89
N ALA A 60 12.40 24.86 -14.23
CA ALA A 60 11.59 24.68 -13.02
C ALA A 60 12.03 25.62 -11.90
N LEU A 61 13.35 25.79 -11.70
CA LEU A 61 13.90 26.74 -10.73
C LEU A 61 13.49 28.17 -11.06
N ARG A 62 13.59 28.60 -12.33
CA ARG A 62 13.19 29.96 -12.74
C ARG A 62 11.71 30.21 -12.43
N ALA A 63 10.83 29.27 -12.78
CA ALA A 63 9.40 29.38 -12.51
C ALA A 63 9.11 29.47 -11.00
N GLN A 64 9.78 28.64 -10.18
CA GLN A 64 9.65 28.68 -8.72
C GLN A 64 10.12 30.03 -8.14
N LEU A 65 11.23 30.58 -8.64
CA LEU A 65 11.74 31.87 -8.19
C LEU A 65 10.80 33.02 -8.58
N GLU A 66 10.27 33.02 -9.80
CA GLU A 66 9.31 34.03 -10.26
C GLU A 66 8.07 34.06 -9.38
N GLU A 67 7.44 32.90 -9.12
CA GLU A 67 6.28 32.80 -8.23
C GLU A 67 6.60 33.33 -6.82
N ARG A 68 7.73 32.89 -6.25
CA ARG A 68 8.14 33.26 -4.89
C ARG A 68 8.41 34.75 -4.76
N LEU A 69 9.17 35.32 -5.69
CA LEU A 69 9.55 36.72 -5.67
C LEU A 69 8.34 37.63 -5.88
N THR A 70 7.46 37.29 -6.83
CA THR A 70 6.19 38.02 -7.05
C THR A 70 5.29 37.97 -5.81
N TYR A 71 5.14 36.80 -5.17
CA TYR A 71 4.37 36.67 -3.94
C TYR A 71 4.94 37.57 -2.82
N MET A 72 6.25 37.49 -2.56
CA MET A 72 6.87 38.28 -1.50
C MET A 72 6.79 39.78 -1.78
N ARG A 73 7.09 40.20 -3.01
CA ARG A 73 7.01 41.60 -3.42
C ARG A 73 5.60 42.15 -3.23
N GLY A 74 4.58 41.42 -3.71
CA GLY A 74 3.19 41.84 -3.59
C GLY A 74 2.76 42.06 -2.14
N ARG A 75 3.22 41.22 -1.20
CA ARG A 75 2.96 41.41 0.23
C ARG A 75 3.68 42.59 0.85
N ILE A 76 4.89 42.91 0.38
CA ILE A 76 5.62 44.10 0.83
C ILE A 76 4.90 45.36 0.31
N GLU A 77 4.53 45.38 -0.97
CA GLU A 77 3.83 46.51 -1.60
C GLU A 77 2.41 46.71 -1.05
N ALA A 78 1.76 45.65 -0.58
CA ALA A 78 0.47 45.68 0.10
C ALA A 78 0.55 46.09 1.58
N ASP A 79 1.72 46.49 2.09
CA ASP A 79 1.95 46.83 3.49
C ASP A 79 1.62 45.69 4.47
N GLU A 80 1.83 44.43 4.08
CA GLU A 80 1.65 43.27 4.95
C GLU A 80 2.94 42.83 5.64
N LEU A 81 4.09 43.25 5.11
CA LEU A 81 5.43 42.93 5.59
C LEU A 81 6.23 44.21 5.85
N PHE A 82 6.77 44.31 7.06
CA PHE A 82 7.51 45.47 7.57
C PHE A 82 8.92 45.07 8.01
N ASP A 83 9.81 46.06 8.16
CA ASP A 83 11.10 45.84 8.79
C ASP A 83 10.97 45.57 10.30
N SER A 84 12.10 45.31 10.96
CA SER A 84 12.14 45.04 12.41
C SER A 84 11.71 46.22 13.28
N LYS A 85 11.53 47.41 12.72
CA LYS A 85 11.07 48.63 13.41
C LYS A 85 9.60 48.95 13.08
N GLY A 86 8.92 48.10 12.32
CA GLY A 86 7.55 48.33 11.86
C GLY A 86 7.42 49.36 10.74
N LYS A 87 8.53 49.70 10.08
CA LYS A 87 8.53 50.61 8.94
C LYS A 87 8.34 49.81 7.64
N LYS A 88 7.68 50.44 6.67
CA LYS A 88 7.59 49.92 5.29
C LYS A 88 9.00 49.72 4.71
N ILE A 89 9.16 48.69 3.91
CA ILE A 89 10.39 48.47 3.14
C ILE A 89 10.48 49.56 2.06
N GLU A 90 11.63 50.23 1.99
CA GLU A 90 11.87 51.30 1.03
C GLU A 90 11.88 50.76 -0.41
N ALA A 91 11.36 51.55 -1.36
CA ALA A 91 11.17 51.11 -2.75
C ALA A 91 12.48 50.75 -3.47
N ASP A 92 13.60 51.37 -3.08
CA ASP A 92 14.94 51.09 -3.62
C ASP A 92 15.47 49.70 -3.21
N LEU A 93 14.94 49.12 -2.14
CA LEU A 93 15.26 47.76 -1.67
C LEU A 93 14.40 46.68 -2.34
N LEU A 94 13.43 47.06 -3.19
CA LEU A 94 12.55 46.12 -3.87
C LEU A 94 13.12 45.60 -5.20
N GLY A 95 14.09 46.29 -5.82
CA GLY A 95 14.70 45.86 -7.08
C GLY A 95 15.22 44.42 -7.09
N PRO A 96 15.85 43.91 -6.00
CA PRO A 96 16.23 42.50 -5.92
C PRO A 96 15.08 41.50 -5.97
N PHE A 97 13.82 41.91 -5.71
CA PHE A 97 12.64 41.07 -5.85
C PHE A 97 12.06 41.03 -7.27
N ASP A 98 12.64 41.78 -8.21
CA ASP A 98 12.29 41.61 -9.63
C ASP A 98 12.79 40.26 -10.13
N ALA A 99 11.92 39.50 -10.80
CA ALA A 99 12.32 38.26 -11.44
C ALA A 99 13.39 38.57 -12.52
N PRO A 100 14.62 38.03 -12.40
CA PRO A 100 15.70 38.39 -13.30
C PRO A 100 15.47 37.79 -14.69
N ALA A 101 15.69 38.59 -15.74
CA ALA A 101 15.63 38.11 -17.13
C ALA A 101 16.70 37.05 -17.43
N SER A 102 17.85 37.10 -16.75
CA SER A 102 18.92 36.12 -16.78
C SER A 102 19.64 36.07 -15.44
N ILE A 103 20.11 34.88 -15.04
CA ILE A 103 20.80 34.65 -13.78
C ILE A 103 22.20 34.13 -14.11
N ASP A 104 23.25 34.76 -13.58
CA ASP A 104 24.62 34.26 -13.74
C ASP A 104 24.73 32.88 -13.08
N GLU A 105 24.93 31.86 -13.90
CA GLU A 105 24.94 30.48 -13.44
C GLU A 105 26.14 30.23 -12.53
N MET A 106 25.86 29.63 -11.38
CA MET A 106 26.87 29.07 -10.49
C MET A 106 26.52 27.61 -10.18
N ASP A 107 27.57 26.82 -9.98
CA ASP A 107 27.49 25.44 -9.53
C ASP A 107 28.67 25.16 -8.58
N GLU A 108 28.61 25.76 -7.39
CA GLU A 108 29.68 25.68 -6.39
C GLU A 108 29.18 25.13 -5.07
N TRP A 109 29.85 24.10 -4.56
CA TRP A 109 29.58 23.57 -3.23
C TRP A 109 30.43 24.27 -2.18
N ARG A 110 29.82 24.58 -1.04
CA ARG A 110 30.44 25.31 0.07
C ARG A 110 30.03 24.66 1.39
N VAL A 111 30.88 24.78 2.40
CA VAL A 111 30.58 24.37 3.78
C VAL A 111 30.25 25.61 4.59
N VAL A 112 29.23 25.52 5.43
CA VAL A 112 28.86 26.58 6.35
C VAL A 112 29.85 26.59 7.51
N GLU A 113 30.52 27.73 7.75
CA GLU A 113 31.55 27.89 8.78
C GLU A 113 30.99 28.50 10.08
N LYS A 114 29.83 29.15 10.01
CA LYS A 114 29.13 29.71 11.17
C LYS A 114 27.63 29.71 10.92
N LEU A 115 26.85 29.71 12.00
CA LEU A 115 25.38 29.82 11.92
C LEU A 115 24.97 31.03 11.07
N GLU A 116 24.19 30.78 10.02
CA GLU A 116 23.76 31.82 9.07
C GLU A 116 22.31 31.63 8.65
N ALA A 117 21.60 32.73 8.39
CA ALA A 117 20.22 32.67 7.93
C ALA A 117 20.18 32.34 6.43
N LEU A 118 19.32 31.40 6.04
CA LEU A 118 18.92 31.25 4.65
C LEU A 118 17.60 32.01 4.43
N ARG A 119 17.68 33.12 3.69
CA ARG A 119 16.59 34.06 3.53
C ARG A 119 15.55 33.58 2.52
N CYS A 120 14.28 33.87 2.80
CA CYS A 120 13.16 33.53 1.91
C CYS A 120 13.12 34.38 0.64
N GLY A 121 13.59 35.62 0.74
CA GLY A 121 13.73 36.53 -0.37
C GLY A 121 15.11 37.21 -0.34
N PRO A 122 15.48 37.89 -1.43
CA PRO A 122 16.78 38.55 -1.60
C PRO A 122 16.85 39.88 -0.84
N TYR A 123 16.57 39.82 0.46
CA TYR A 123 16.69 40.92 1.41
C TYR A 123 17.44 40.45 2.64
N ASP A 124 18.46 41.19 3.03
CA ASP A 124 19.33 40.80 4.15
C ASP A 124 18.75 41.13 5.54
N GLY A 125 17.67 41.91 5.58
CA GLY A 125 16.91 42.18 6.81
C GLY A 125 15.81 41.17 7.08
N GLY A 126 15.17 41.31 8.25
CA GLY A 126 13.98 40.55 8.60
C GLY A 126 12.71 41.19 8.05
N LEU A 127 11.69 40.37 7.78
CA LEU A 127 10.36 40.81 7.36
C LEU A 127 9.32 40.34 8.38
N PHE A 128 8.45 41.23 8.83
CA PHE A 128 7.54 40.97 9.95
C PHE A 128 6.11 41.40 9.62
N THR A 129 5.13 40.68 10.16
CA THR A 129 3.71 41.08 10.14
C THR A 129 3.42 42.02 11.31
N ALA A 130 2.43 42.90 11.20
CA ALA A 130 1.97 43.73 12.32
C ALA A 130 0.97 42.95 13.22
N PRO A 131 1.03 43.07 14.56
CA PRO A 131 2.08 43.75 15.33
C PRO A 131 3.44 43.02 15.23
N ILE A 132 4.53 43.79 15.28
CA ILE A 132 5.89 43.27 15.12
C ILE A 132 6.23 42.35 16.29
N ASP A 133 6.51 41.09 15.96
CA ASP A 133 7.07 40.11 16.87
C ASP A 133 8.46 39.70 16.35
N PRO A 134 9.56 40.10 17.03
CA PRO A 134 10.92 39.82 16.59
C PRO A 134 11.28 38.33 16.61
N ASP A 135 10.45 37.46 17.21
CA ASP A 135 10.65 36.01 17.18
C ASP A 135 10.22 35.38 15.86
N PHE A 136 9.40 36.07 15.06
CA PHE A 136 8.82 35.52 13.84
C PHE A 136 9.24 36.29 12.57
N ASP A 137 10.55 36.29 12.29
CA ASP A 137 11.09 36.79 11.02
C ASP A 137 10.60 35.92 9.84
N ARG A 138 9.65 36.46 9.06
CA ARG A 138 9.06 35.82 7.88
C ARG A 138 10.04 35.69 6.73
N ASN A 139 11.15 36.42 6.75
CA ASN A 139 12.22 36.29 5.76
C ASN A 139 13.27 35.24 6.17
N ARG A 140 13.17 34.61 7.34
CA ARG A 140 14.03 33.49 7.73
C ARG A 140 13.38 32.17 7.33
N CYS A 141 13.72 31.68 6.14
CA CYS A 141 13.17 30.42 5.62
C CYS A 141 13.77 29.20 6.31
N SER A 142 15.07 29.26 6.58
CA SER A 142 15.77 28.33 7.44
C SER A 142 17.02 29.02 8.00
N SER A 143 17.76 28.31 8.83
CA SER A 143 19.13 28.64 9.18
C SER A 143 20.01 27.47 8.80
N MET A 144 21.27 27.76 8.51
CA MET A 144 22.30 26.81 8.12
C MET A 144 23.30 26.74 9.25
N ARG A 145 23.59 25.54 9.73
CA ARG A 145 24.47 25.27 10.86
C ARG A 145 25.88 24.98 10.38
N GLU A 146 26.84 25.23 11.25
CA GLU A 146 28.25 24.93 10.98
C GLU A 146 28.43 23.46 10.55
N GLY A 147 29.23 23.25 9.50
CA GLY A 147 29.49 21.94 8.91
C GLY A 147 28.49 21.50 7.84
N GLU A 148 27.33 22.17 7.72
CA GLU A 148 26.34 21.83 6.68
C GLU A 148 26.86 22.17 5.27
N LEU A 149 26.49 21.31 4.33
CA LEU A 149 26.82 21.47 2.92
C LEU A 149 25.72 22.27 2.20
N ILE A 150 26.15 23.22 1.37
CA ILE A 150 25.25 23.98 0.51
C ILE A 150 25.80 24.06 -0.91
N GLN A 151 24.93 24.42 -1.85
CA GLN A 151 25.29 24.70 -3.23
C GLN A 151 24.84 26.10 -3.61
N LEU A 152 25.77 26.92 -4.08
CA LEU A 152 25.49 28.23 -4.66
C LEU A 152 25.06 28.03 -6.10
N LEU A 153 23.88 28.57 -6.42
CA LEU A 153 23.21 28.40 -7.71
C LEU A 153 23.36 29.62 -8.61
N ALA A 154 23.52 30.80 -7.99
CA ALA A 154 23.67 32.07 -8.69
C ALA A 154 24.12 33.22 -7.80
N ARG A 155 24.69 34.25 -8.42
CA ARG A 155 24.92 35.55 -7.81
C ARG A 155 23.71 36.47 -8.00
N TRP A 156 23.36 37.24 -6.97
CA TRP A 156 22.22 38.16 -6.97
C TRP A 156 22.67 39.64 -7.04
N PRO A 157 21.88 40.57 -7.63
CA PRO A 157 22.30 41.95 -7.84
C PRO A 157 22.72 42.73 -6.59
N ASN A 158 22.18 42.38 -5.41
CA ASN A 158 22.50 43.00 -4.13
C ASN A 158 23.72 42.37 -3.42
N GLY A 159 24.47 41.50 -4.11
CA GLY A 159 25.65 40.83 -3.57
C GLY A 159 25.36 39.56 -2.75
N MET A 160 24.09 39.19 -2.56
CA MET A 160 23.73 37.88 -2.02
C MET A 160 23.92 36.78 -3.08
N TYR A 161 23.89 35.53 -2.64
CA TYR A 161 23.86 34.35 -3.49
C TYR A 161 22.55 33.61 -3.32
N LEU A 162 21.97 33.17 -4.44
CA LEU A 162 20.95 32.14 -4.39
C LEU A 162 21.64 30.82 -4.06
N ALA A 163 21.19 30.15 -3.00
CA ALA A 163 21.76 28.92 -2.50
C ALA A 163 20.67 27.89 -2.21
N ARG A 164 21.03 26.61 -2.36
CA ARG A 164 20.23 25.50 -1.85
C ARG A 164 21.01 24.65 -0.85
N THR A 165 20.33 24.28 0.21
CA THR A 165 20.65 23.16 1.10
C THR A 165 19.87 21.94 0.61
N PRO A 166 20.08 20.73 1.17
CA PRO A 166 19.22 19.59 0.86
C PRO A 166 17.74 19.86 1.18
N TYR A 167 17.41 20.72 2.13
CA TYR A 167 16.03 20.88 2.62
C TYR A 167 15.40 22.24 2.32
N ALA A 168 16.15 23.22 1.83
CA ALA A 168 15.67 24.58 1.58
C ALA A 168 16.45 25.31 0.49
N LEU A 169 15.73 26.11 -0.29
CA LEU A 169 16.24 27.08 -1.26
C LEU A 169 16.06 28.50 -0.70
N GLY A 170 17.05 29.38 -0.86
CA GLY A 170 16.95 30.78 -0.45
C GLY A 170 18.19 31.62 -0.76
N TRP A 171 18.30 32.78 -0.12
CA TRP A 171 19.41 33.71 -0.32
C TRP A 171 20.30 33.82 0.90
N VAL A 172 21.61 33.89 0.68
CA VAL A 172 22.63 34.00 1.73
C VAL A 172 23.74 34.94 1.30
N ARG A 173 24.46 35.53 2.26
CA ARG A 173 25.76 36.14 1.99
C ARG A 173 26.91 35.13 2.14
N SER A 174 28.09 35.48 1.61
CA SER A 174 29.25 34.58 1.57
C SER A 174 30.13 34.58 2.81
N GLU A 175 29.97 35.51 3.76
CA GLU A 175 30.88 35.66 4.91
C GLU A 175 30.75 34.55 5.96
N ALA A 176 29.77 33.67 5.80
CA ALA A 176 29.57 32.48 6.62
C ALA A 176 29.98 31.17 5.93
N LEU A 177 30.52 31.26 4.71
CA LEU A 177 30.74 30.11 3.83
C LEU A 177 32.24 29.93 3.55
N SER A 178 32.66 28.67 3.49
CA SER A 178 34.02 28.29 3.14
C SER A 178 34.41 28.68 1.72
N SER A 179 35.66 28.42 1.33
CA SER A 179 36.03 28.33 -0.09
C SER A 179 35.26 27.20 -0.80
N ALA A 180 35.18 27.25 -2.14
CA ALA A 180 34.50 26.22 -2.93
C ALA A 180 35.19 24.86 -2.73
N ILE A 181 34.39 23.81 -2.60
CA ILE A 181 34.87 22.43 -2.56
C ILE A 181 34.47 21.71 -3.85
N ASP A 182 35.27 20.74 -4.24
CA ASP A 182 34.97 19.92 -5.42
C ASP A 182 33.89 18.86 -5.13
N ARG A 183 33.40 18.28 -6.23
CA ARG A 183 32.40 17.23 -6.21
C ARG A 183 32.85 15.99 -5.43
N GLU A 184 34.13 15.62 -5.53
CA GLU A 184 34.68 14.45 -4.84
C GLU A 184 34.62 14.63 -3.31
N ALA A 185 34.93 15.83 -2.81
CA ALA A 185 34.81 16.17 -1.40
C ALA A 185 33.35 16.11 -0.91
N VAL A 186 32.38 16.48 -1.76
CA VAL A 186 30.95 16.32 -1.46
C VAL A 186 30.56 14.85 -1.37
N GLU A 187 30.94 14.05 -2.37
CA GLU A 187 30.66 12.61 -2.40
C GLU A 187 31.30 11.87 -1.22
N SER A 188 32.54 12.22 -0.87
CA SER A 188 33.24 11.65 0.28
C SER A 188 32.53 11.96 1.60
N ARG A 189 31.99 13.17 1.76
CA ARG A 189 31.20 13.55 2.95
C ARG A 189 29.93 12.74 3.06
N ALA A 190 29.20 12.58 1.95
CA ALA A 190 27.98 11.77 1.93
C ALA A 190 28.25 10.30 2.29
N ARG A 191 29.38 9.73 1.84
CA ARG A 191 29.80 8.35 2.15
C ARG A 191 30.32 8.17 3.57
N ALA A 192 30.93 9.19 4.16
CA ALA A 192 31.52 9.13 5.51
C ALA A 192 30.47 9.20 6.63
N ARG A 193 29.21 9.50 6.31
CA ARG A 193 28.13 9.61 7.29
C ARG A 193 27.80 8.24 7.88
N GLU A 194 28.09 8.05 9.15
CA GLU A 194 27.66 6.87 9.91
C GLU A 194 26.18 7.01 10.28
N LEU A 195 25.37 6.03 9.90
CA LEU A 195 23.94 6.00 10.19
C LEU A 195 23.64 5.02 11.33
N ARG A 196 22.82 5.43 12.28
CA ARG A 196 22.32 4.58 13.37
C ARG A 196 21.17 3.70 12.87
N ALA A 197 20.95 2.58 13.54
CA ALA A 197 19.78 1.74 13.27
C ALA A 197 18.50 2.49 13.65
N PHE A 198 17.51 2.51 12.75
CA PHE A 198 16.21 3.14 13.01
C PHE A 198 15.34 2.26 13.92
N THR A 199 15.55 2.36 15.23
CA THR A 199 14.80 1.68 16.28
C THR A 199 14.04 2.70 17.15
N ARG A 200 13.07 2.24 17.95
CA ARG A 200 12.36 3.14 18.88
C ARG A 200 13.29 3.71 19.94
N ARG A 201 14.18 2.87 20.51
CA ARG A 201 15.14 3.31 21.54
C ARG A 201 16.03 4.42 21.02
N GLU A 202 16.65 4.20 19.86
CA GLU A 202 17.64 5.13 19.31
C GLU A 202 16.99 6.46 18.94
N LEU A 203 15.81 6.44 18.31
CA LEU A 203 15.09 7.67 17.97
C LEU A 203 14.65 8.45 19.22
N LEU A 204 14.04 7.78 20.21
CA LEU A 204 13.62 8.46 21.43
C LEU A 204 14.84 9.03 22.17
N THR A 205 15.95 8.31 22.20
CA THR A 205 17.21 8.81 22.80
C THR A 205 17.68 10.08 22.09
N ALA A 206 17.66 10.11 20.75
CA ALA A 206 18.01 11.30 19.97
C ALA A 206 17.04 12.48 20.24
N ALA A 207 15.74 12.22 20.29
CA ALA A 207 14.73 13.24 20.57
C ALA A 207 14.87 13.84 21.98
N PHE A 208 15.07 13.00 23.00
CA PHE A 208 15.23 13.45 24.39
C PHE A 208 16.57 14.12 24.67
N ALA A 209 17.62 13.82 23.90
CA ALA A 209 18.90 14.53 23.97
C ALA A 209 18.78 16.03 23.64
N MET A 210 17.73 16.41 22.89
CA MET A 210 17.44 17.80 22.54
C MET A 210 16.38 18.43 23.47
N SER A 211 15.91 17.72 24.51
CA SER A 211 14.92 18.25 25.44
C SER A 211 15.47 19.48 26.17
N GLY A 212 14.69 20.57 26.16
CA GLY A 212 15.10 21.85 26.73
C GLY A 212 15.83 22.78 25.77
N GLU A 213 16.23 22.32 24.58
CA GLU A 213 16.86 23.19 23.58
C GLU A 213 15.93 24.34 23.17
N PRO A 214 16.45 25.58 23.01
CA PRO A 214 15.61 26.75 22.74
C PRO A 214 14.80 26.63 21.45
N TYR A 215 13.58 27.16 21.47
CA TYR A 215 12.79 27.33 20.26
C TYR A 215 13.35 28.49 19.43
N GLY A 216 13.45 28.28 18.11
CA GLY A 216 13.87 29.32 17.18
C GLY A 216 13.13 29.19 15.85
N TRP A 217 12.20 30.11 15.57
CA TRP A 217 11.50 30.16 14.27
C TRP A 217 12.51 30.22 13.13
N GLY A 218 12.42 29.30 12.17
CA GLY A 218 13.36 29.24 11.06
C GLY A 218 14.81 28.98 11.49
N GLY A 219 15.05 28.53 12.73
CA GLY A 219 16.39 28.33 13.30
C GLY A 219 17.03 29.58 13.90
N LYS A 220 16.24 30.61 14.24
CA LYS A 220 16.72 31.82 14.93
C LYS A 220 17.61 31.44 16.14
N ASP A 221 18.76 32.12 16.25
CA ASP A 221 19.77 31.93 17.30
C ASP A 221 20.26 30.48 17.48
N GLY A 222 20.11 29.64 16.45
CA GLY A 222 20.49 28.22 16.50
C GLY A 222 19.46 27.35 17.21
N GLY A 223 18.31 27.90 17.60
CA GLY A 223 17.20 27.16 18.17
C GLY A 223 16.50 26.24 17.16
N TYR A 224 15.56 25.44 17.63
CA TYR A 224 14.79 24.52 16.81
C TYR A 224 13.35 25.00 16.67
N ASP A 225 12.84 25.07 15.45
CA ASP A 225 11.39 25.05 15.25
C ASP A 225 10.88 23.60 15.19
N CYS A 226 9.55 23.45 15.19
CA CYS A 226 8.89 22.15 15.27
C CYS A 226 9.37 21.17 14.20
N SER A 227 9.57 21.65 12.97
CA SER A 227 10.01 20.84 11.85
C SER A 227 11.53 20.63 11.79
N ARG A 228 12.34 21.62 12.19
CA ARG A 228 13.81 21.47 12.24
C ARG A 228 14.23 20.47 13.31
N PHE A 229 13.54 20.46 14.46
CA PHE A 229 13.72 19.46 15.49
C PHE A 229 13.59 18.03 14.93
N LEU A 230 12.49 17.75 14.21
CA LEU A 230 12.28 16.43 13.60
C LEU A 230 13.27 16.15 12.47
N LEU A 231 13.60 17.16 11.65
CA LEU A 231 14.57 17.01 10.57
C LEU A 231 15.91 16.50 11.11
N ASP A 232 16.43 17.11 12.18
CA ASP A 232 17.72 16.75 12.76
C ASP A 232 17.66 15.39 13.49
N VAL A 233 16.59 15.12 14.25
CA VAL A 233 16.40 13.82 14.93
C VAL A 233 16.40 12.65 13.93
N PHE A 234 15.72 12.78 12.79
CA PHE A 234 15.60 11.70 11.81
C PHE A 234 16.84 11.54 10.91
N ALA A 235 17.64 12.59 10.79
CA ALA A 235 18.84 12.63 9.97
C ALA A 235 19.82 11.49 10.32
N ASP A 236 20.03 11.22 11.61
CA ASP A 236 20.95 10.18 12.12
C ASP A 236 20.63 8.76 11.63
N PHE A 237 19.39 8.55 11.16
CA PHE A 237 18.88 7.25 10.72
C PHE A 237 18.80 7.13 9.19
N GLY A 238 19.28 8.14 8.45
CA GLY A 238 19.20 8.20 6.99
C GLY A 238 17.80 8.50 6.47
N ILE A 239 16.92 9.05 7.32
CA ILE A 239 15.57 9.47 6.95
C ILE A 239 15.59 10.99 6.79
N GLU A 240 15.57 11.47 5.56
CA GLU A 240 15.76 12.89 5.26
C GLU A 240 14.39 13.58 5.14
N LEU A 241 13.85 13.99 6.29
CA LEU A 241 12.59 14.71 6.34
C LEU A 241 12.71 16.10 5.68
N PRO A 242 11.71 16.57 4.91
CA PRO A 242 11.71 17.90 4.32
C PRO A 242 11.66 19.00 5.40
N ARG A 243 11.99 20.25 5.03
CA ARG A 243 12.13 21.35 6.01
C ARG A 243 10.83 21.78 6.69
N HIS A 244 9.70 21.70 6.00
CA HIS A 244 8.44 22.29 6.45
C HIS A 244 7.46 21.22 6.96
N SER A 245 6.76 21.53 8.06
CA SER A 245 5.84 20.61 8.75
C SER A 245 4.79 19.97 7.83
N ALA A 246 4.21 20.74 6.90
CA ALA A 246 3.22 20.23 5.94
C ALA A 246 3.81 19.15 5.00
N ARG A 247 5.06 19.32 4.56
CA ARG A 247 5.76 18.31 3.73
C ARG A 247 6.21 17.13 4.59
N GLN A 248 6.62 17.35 5.84
CA GLN A 248 6.97 16.26 6.76
C GLN A 248 5.76 15.35 7.04
N ALA A 249 4.56 15.93 7.10
CA ALA A 249 3.30 15.19 7.25
C ALA A 249 2.98 14.26 6.06
N MET A 250 3.73 14.36 4.95
CA MET A 250 3.62 13.49 3.78
C MET A 250 4.81 12.54 3.64
N ALA A 251 5.85 12.69 4.46
CA ALA A 251 7.13 11.98 4.35
C ALA A 251 7.17 10.65 5.15
N GLY A 252 6.00 10.06 5.44
CA GLY A 252 5.91 8.78 6.14
C GLY A 252 6.08 7.56 5.22
N THR A 253 6.17 6.37 5.80
CA THR A 253 5.86 5.11 5.09
C THR A 253 4.40 5.12 4.63
N PHE A 254 3.51 5.65 5.47
CA PHE A 254 2.14 5.98 5.14
C PHE A 254 1.64 7.14 6.02
N SER A 255 0.53 7.74 5.64
CA SER A 255 -0.19 8.71 6.46
C SER A 255 -1.68 8.41 6.54
N VAL A 256 -2.36 8.90 7.56
CA VAL A 256 -3.81 8.77 7.74
C VAL A 256 -4.38 10.17 7.94
N ASP A 257 -5.33 10.54 7.10
CA ASP A 257 -6.10 11.77 7.29
C ASP A 257 -7.12 11.55 8.42
N VAL A 258 -7.05 12.39 9.44
CA VAL A 258 -7.94 12.37 10.61
C VAL A 258 -8.60 13.72 10.84
N SER A 259 -8.61 14.59 9.81
CA SER A 259 -9.22 15.91 9.87
C SER A 259 -10.73 15.86 10.09
N SER A 260 -11.38 14.80 9.61
CA SER A 260 -12.82 14.56 9.78
C SER A 260 -13.19 13.76 11.03
N VAL A 261 -12.22 13.42 11.90
CA VAL A 261 -12.45 12.64 13.11
C VAL A 261 -12.65 13.59 14.30
N ASP A 262 -13.90 13.82 14.65
CA ASP A 262 -14.28 14.69 15.78
C ASP A 262 -14.25 13.95 17.12
N ASP A 263 -14.55 12.65 17.14
CA ASP A 263 -14.53 11.86 18.37
C ASP A 263 -13.09 11.68 18.88
N ARG A 264 -12.84 12.17 20.10
CA ARG A 264 -11.51 12.14 20.71
C ARG A 264 -11.04 10.72 21.01
N ASN A 265 -11.95 9.81 21.37
CA ASN A 265 -11.59 8.42 21.67
C ASN A 265 -11.21 7.69 20.37
N GLU A 266 -11.95 7.91 19.29
CA GLU A 266 -11.62 7.40 17.96
C GLU A 266 -10.24 7.90 17.51
N LYS A 267 -9.97 9.20 17.62
CA LYS A 267 -8.66 9.77 17.28
C LYS A 267 -7.53 9.17 18.13
N ARG A 268 -7.77 8.90 19.42
CA ARG A 268 -6.82 8.19 20.30
C ARG A 268 -6.59 6.74 19.87
N LEU A 269 -7.64 6.01 19.50
CA LEU A 269 -7.50 4.64 18.99
C LEU A 269 -6.67 4.60 17.70
N LEU A 270 -6.82 5.58 16.81
CA LEU A 270 -6.00 5.71 15.60
C LEU A 270 -4.53 6.02 15.92
N LEU A 271 -4.26 6.84 16.94
CA LEU A 271 -2.90 7.11 17.43
C LEU A 271 -2.24 5.82 17.93
N GLU A 272 -2.91 5.07 18.80
CA GLU A 272 -2.42 3.80 19.33
C GLU A 272 -2.19 2.77 18.21
N ALA A 273 -3.17 2.62 17.32
CA ALA A 273 -3.05 1.75 16.16
C ALA A 273 -1.86 2.14 15.27
N SER A 274 -1.59 3.44 15.11
CA SER A 274 -0.45 3.95 14.34
C SER A 274 0.88 3.69 15.05
N ALA A 275 0.96 3.86 16.36
CA ALA A 275 2.15 3.62 17.17
C ALA A 275 2.58 2.15 17.16
N HIS A 276 1.62 1.21 17.08
CA HIS A 276 1.92 -0.22 16.86
C HIS A 276 2.56 -0.51 15.48
N ARG A 277 2.48 0.42 14.51
CA ARG A 277 3.06 0.25 13.18
C ARG A 277 4.39 0.99 12.99
N GLY A 278 4.75 1.92 13.86
CA GLY A 278 6.02 2.62 13.77
C GLY A 278 6.08 3.85 14.66
N ILE A 279 6.93 4.80 14.27
CA ILE A 279 7.00 6.14 14.88
C ILE A 279 5.92 7.00 14.25
N VAL A 280 5.22 7.80 15.05
CA VAL A 280 4.10 8.63 14.59
C VAL A 280 4.46 10.10 14.73
N LEU A 281 4.36 10.84 13.62
CA LEU A 281 4.36 12.30 13.61
C LEU A 281 2.92 12.81 13.59
N LEU A 282 2.65 13.81 14.40
CA LEU A 282 1.34 14.44 14.55
C LEU A 282 1.39 15.80 13.88
N HIS A 283 0.52 16.03 12.90
CA HIS A 283 0.49 17.29 12.17
C HIS A 283 -0.87 17.97 12.25
N PHE A 284 -0.82 19.29 12.42
CA PHE A 284 -1.90 20.21 12.06
C PHE A 284 -1.29 21.46 11.42
N PRO A 285 -2.05 22.26 10.64
CA PRO A 285 -1.50 23.43 9.96
C PRO A 285 -0.72 24.35 10.92
N GLY A 286 0.58 24.51 10.63
CA GLY A 286 1.51 25.32 11.42
C GLY A 286 2.31 24.58 12.49
N HIS A 287 2.10 23.26 12.72
CA HIS A 287 2.84 22.53 13.74
C HIS A 287 3.00 21.04 13.45
N ILE A 288 4.10 20.47 13.93
CA ILE A 288 4.36 19.03 13.85
C ILE A 288 5.05 18.53 15.12
N MET A 289 4.71 17.32 15.56
CA MET A 289 5.17 16.77 16.84
C MET A 289 5.55 15.29 16.68
N LEU A 290 6.46 14.80 17.54
CA LEU A 290 6.76 13.38 17.68
C LEU A 290 5.87 12.79 18.78
N TYR A 291 4.98 11.85 18.43
CA TYR A 291 4.13 11.17 19.40
C TYR A 291 4.96 10.23 20.28
N LEU A 292 4.75 10.30 21.60
CA LEU A 292 5.46 9.46 22.57
C LEU A 292 4.66 8.22 23.01
N GLY A 293 3.37 8.20 22.71
CA GLY A 293 2.43 7.23 23.26
C GLY A 293 1.50 7.87 24.29
N THR A 294 0.94 7.02 25.14
CA THR A 294 0.00 7.43 26.18
C THR A 294 0.63 7.25 27.57
N SER A 295 0.47 8.24 28.45
CA SER A 295 0.93 8.19 29.84
C SER A 295 0.23 7.07 30.63
N GLU A 296 0.66 6.84 31.86
CA GLU A 296 0.03 5.88 32.77
C GLU A 296 -1.43 6.24 33.08
N GLU A 297 -1.73 7.54 33.18
CA GLU A 297 -3.07 8.10 33.40
C GLU A 297 -3.94 8.08 32.13
N GLY A 298 -3.43 7.54 31.02
CA GLY A 298 -4.17 7.51 29.77
C GLY A 298 -4.15 8.85 29.04
N VAL A 299 -3.13 9.70 29.19
CA VAL A 299 -3.04 10.98 28.45
C VAL A 299 -2.10 10.83 27.25
N PRO A 300 -2.51 11.17 26.01
CA PRO A 300 -1.62 11.13 24.86
C PRO A 300 -0.62 12.30 24.93
N MET A 301 0.65 12.00 24.73
CA MET A 301 1.77 12.94 24.90
C MET A 301 2.64 13.01 23.65
N ALA A 302 3.34 14.12 23.48
CA ALA A 302 4.30 14.31 22.40
C ALA A 302 5.53 15.10 22.87
N ILE A 303 6.67 14.90 22.19
CA ILE A 303 7.85 15.78 22.29
C ILE A 303 7.95 16.62 21.02
N HIS A 304 8.16 17.92 21.19
CA HIS A 304 8.20 18.88 20.08
C HIS A 304 8.80 20.22 20.50
N ALA A 305 9.31 20.97 19.52
CA ALA A 305 9.75 22.36 19.72
C ALA A 305 8.60 23.33 19.42
N PHE A 306 8.20 24.15 20.38
CA PHE A 306 7.11 25.11 20.20
C PHE A 306 7.29 26.36 21.05
N SER A 307 6.76 27.47 20.54
CA SER A 307 6.83 28.77 21.22
C SER A 307 5.77 28.89 22.32
N GLU A 308 4.51 28.57 22.01
CA GLU A 308 3.39 28.94 22.88
C GLU A 308 2.14 28.06 22.73
N TYR A 309 1.25 28.16 23.73
CA TYR A 309 -0.15 27.73 23.66
C TYR A 309 -1.04 28.72 24.42
N VAL A 310 -2.35 28.69 24.16
CA VAL A 310 -3.30 29.62 24.82
C VAL A 310 -4.21 28.88 25.81
N THR A 311 -4.63 29.58 26.85
CA THR A 311 -5.60 29.08 27.83
C THR A 311 -6.69 30.12 28.09
N PRO A 312 -7.96 29.72 28.21
CA PRO A 312 -9.03 30.66 28.55
C PRO A 312 -8.83 31.23 29.97
N CYS A 313 -9.15 32.50 30.14
CA CYS A 313 -9.22 33.14 31.45
C CYS A 313 -10.56 32.82 32.12
N GLU A 314 -10.55 32.33 33.35
CA GLU A 314 -11.78 31.95 34.05
C GLU A 314 -12.73 33.15 34.20
N GLY A 315 -13.97 32.99 33.72
CA GLY A 315 -15.01 34.02 33.82
C GLY A 315 -14.85 35.25 32.90
N LEU A 316 -13.86 35.25 31.99
CA LEU A 316 -13.59 36.34 31.06
C LEU A 316 -13.56 35.83 29.60
N ASP A 317 -13.99 36.65 28.66
CA ASP A 317 -13.79 36.41 27.21
C ASP A 317 -12.39 36.87 26.77
N LEU A 318 -11.38 36.38 27.49
CA LEU A 318 -9.96 36.68 27.28
C LEU A 318 -9.14 35.40 27.38
N GLU A 319 -7.96 35.43 26.78
CA GLU A 319 -7.04 34.28 26.77
C GLU A 319 -5.64 34.71 27.21
N THR A 320 -4.94 33.78 27.87
CA THR A 320 -3.53 33.95 28.23
C THR A 320 -2.66 33.17 27.24
N VAL A 321 -1.64 33.84 26.70
CA VAL A 321 -0.57 33.19 25.93
C VAL A 321 0.48 32.66 26.91
N ASN A 322 0.68 31.35 26.91
CA ASN A 322 1.67 30.66 27.74
C ASN A 322 2.89 30.35 26.86
N ARG A 323 4.01 31.03 27.11
CA ARG A 323 5.28 30.83 26.41
C ARG A 323 6.01 29.60 26.99
N VAL A 324 6.54 28.77 26.10
CA VAL A 324 7.30 27.55 26.38
C VAL A 324 8.72 27.69 25.83
N ASP A 325 8.83 28.11 24.57
CA ASP A 325 10.07 28.48 23.87
C ASP A 325 11.21 27.47 23.93
N ARG A 326 10.88 26.17 23.86
CA ARG A 326 11.86 25.08 23.86
C ARG A 326 11.32 23.80 23.25
N VAL A 327 12.20 22.83 23.06
CA VAL A 327 11.83 21.41 22.93
C VAL A 327 11.30 20.93 24.28
N ALA A 328 10.03 20.50 24.32
CA ALA A 328 9.42 20.00 25.55
C ALA A 328 8.47 18.83 25.28
N VAL A 329 8.25 18.04 26.32
CA VAL A 329 7.16 17.07 26.38
C VAL A 329 5.88 17.79 26.78
N SER A 330 4.78 17.53 26.07
CA SER A 330 3.48 18.09 26.43
C SER A 330 2.35 17.08 26.29
N ASP A 331 1.28 17.31 27.04
CA ASP A 331 -0.01 16.71 26.75
C ASP A 331 -0.59 17.28 25.45
N LEU A 332 -1.47 16.51 24.80
CA LEU A 332 -2.21 16.99 23.62
C LEU A 332 -3.51 17.73 23.98
N SER A 333 -3.75 18.01 25.26
CA SER A 333 -4.88 18.82 25.74
C SER A 333 -4.56 20.31 25.84
N LEU A 334 -3.29 20.72 25.67
CA LEU A 334 -2.88 22.12 25.60
C LEU A 334 -3.73 22.89 24.58
N GLY A 335 -4.36 23.98 25.05
CA GLY A 335 -5.36 24.74 24.27
C GLY A 335 -6.81 24.37 24.57
N LYS A 336 -7.09 23.43 25.47
CA LYS A 336 -8.47 23.03 25.79
C LYS A 336 -9.28 24.22 26.30
N GLY A 337 -10.47 24.40 25.71
CA GLY A 337 -11.39 25.49 26.05
C GLY A 337 -11.00 26.86 25.47
N SER A 338 -9.88 26.95 24.75
CA SER A 338 -9.46 28.18 24.07
C SER A 338 -10.00 28.27 22.63
N SER A 339 -9.93 29.46 22.06
CA SER A 339 -10.18 29.82 20.66
C SER A 339 -9.34 29.00 19.68
N ARG A 340 -8.10 28.64 20.06
CA ARG A 340 -7.20 27.82 19.22
C ARG A 340 -7.51 26.33 19.31
N ARG A 341 -8.36 25.89 20.24
CA ARG A 341 -8.67 24.48 20.59
C ARG A 341 -7.44 23.70 21.05
N ASP A 342 -7.67 22.53 21.64
CA ASP A 342 -6.57 21.68 22.08
C ASP A 342 -5.85 20.98 20.92
N PHE A 343 -4.57 20.65 21.10
CA PHE A 343 -3.75 20.02 20.05
C PHE A 343 -4.37 18.74 19.49
N LEU A 344 -4.91 17.84 20.32
CA LEU A 344 -5.53 16.60 19.85
C LEU A 344 -6.66 16.88 18.84
N SER A 345 -7.52 17.85 19.16
CA SER A 345 -8.64 18.25 18.29
C SER A 345 -8.17 18.88 16.98
N ARG A 346 -6.98 19.50 16.96
CA ARG A 346 -6.43 20.17 15.77
C ARG A 346 -5.72 19.23 14.82
N ILE A 347 -5.21 18.08 15.30
CA ILE A 347 -4.48 17.11 14.47
C ILE A 347 -5.33 16.73 13.26
N THR A 348 -4.78 16.96 12.08
CA THR A 348 -5.39 16.63 10.79
C THR A 348 -4.74 15.42 10.14
N ARG A 349 -3.49 15.10 10.48
CA ARG A 349 -2.77 13.99 9.85
C ARG A 349 -1.86 13.26 10.84
N LEU A 350 -1.92 11.92 10.77
CA LEU A 350 -0.99 11.00 11.43
C LEU A 350 -0.01 10.48 10.37
N THR A 351 1.28 10.63 10.59
CA THR A 351 2.32 10.17 9.65
C THR A 351 3.13 9.09 10.31
N VAL A 352 3.22 7.91 9.70
CA VAL A 352 3.88 6.75 10.31
C VAL A 352 5.14 6.39 9.55
N LEU A 353 6.27 6.28 10.26
CA LEU A 353 7.53 5.76 9.76
C LEU A 353 7.81 4.38 10.38
N GLY A 354 7.74 3.33 9.56
CA GLY A 354 7.91 1.95 10.01
C GLY A 354 7.27 0.91 9.10
N LYS A 355 6.45 0.04 9.70
CA LYS A 355 5.75 -1.08 9.03
C LYS A 355 4.58 -0.57 8.19
N THR A 356 4.03 -1.42 7.32
CA THR A 356 2.83 -1.10 6.52
C THR A 356 1.59 -0.90 7.39
N PRO A 357 0.51 -0.26 6.92
CA PRO A 357 -0.71 -0.06 7.72
C PRO A 357 -1.29 -1.37 8.28
N GLY A 358 -1.77 -1.33 9.52
CA GLY A 358 -2.50 -2.44 10.12
C GLY A 358 -3.98 -2.48 9.67
N PRO A 359 -4.74 -3.51 10.05
CA PRO A 359 -6.15 -3.65 9.66
C PRO A 359 -7.07 -2.48 10.03
N ALA A 360 -6.76 -1.75 11.11
CA ALA A 360 -7.52 -0.57 11.56
C ALA A 360 -7.19 0.71 10.77
N LEU A 361 -6.08 0.71 10.01
CA LEU A 361 -5.59 1.90 9.30
C LEU A 361 -5.67 1.74 7.78
N VAL A 362 -5.61 0.50 7.27
CA VAL A 362 -5.41 0.18 5.85
C VAL A 362 -6.45 0.80 4.92
N ALA A 363 -7.69 1.00 5.38
CA ALA A 363 -8.74 1.59 4.55
C ALA A 363 -8.56 3.09 4.28
N ASN A 364 -7.90 3.81 5.19
CA ASN A 364 -7.71 5.26 5.13
C ASN A 364 -6.22 5.66 5.03
N ALA A 365 -5.32 4.69 4.96
CA ALA A 365 -3.90 4.93 4.87
C ALA A 365 -3.50 5.29 3.43
N GLU A 366 -2.87 6.44 3.31
CA GLU A 366 -2.20 6.89 2.10
C GLU A 366 -0.74 6.44 2.15
N LEU A 367 -0.41 5.40 1.39
CA LEU A 367 0.95 4.88 1.28
C LEU A 367 1.87 5.86 0.55
N ARG A 368 3.15 5.93 0.92
CA ARG A 368 4.15 6.67 0.13
C ARG A 368 4.21 6.20 -1.32
N PRO A 369 4.75 7.01 -2.25
CA PRO A 369 5.09 6.53 -3.58
C PRO A 369 6.02 5.31 -3.53
N ASN A 370 6.08 4.60 -4.64
CA ASN A 370 6.99 3.49 -4.83
C ASN A 370 8.42 4.00 -5.04
N ALA A 371 9.40 3.30 -4.49
CA ALA A 371 10.77 3.52 -4.94
C ALA A 371 10.89 3.14 -6.43
N PRO A 372 11.67 3.88 -7.23
CA PRO A 372 11.81 3.63 -8.67
C PRO A 372 12.13 2.18 -8.98
N VAL A 373 11.26 1.53 -9.75
CA VAL A 373 11.43 0.14 -10.17
C VAL A 373 12.17 0.13 -11.51
N ALA A 374 13.26 -0.63 -11.57
CA ALA A 374 14.02 -0.86 -12.79
C ALA A 374 13.76 -2.27 -13.35
N LEU A 375 14.14 -2.49 -14.61
CA LEU A 375 14.18 -3.83 -15.18
C LEU A 375 15.16 -4.71 -14.38
N PRO A 376 14.74 -5.90 -13.92
CA PRO A 376 15.62 -6.77 -13.18
C PRO A 376 16.74 -7.32 -14.09
N GLN A 377 17.99 -7.19 -13.67
CA GLN A 377 19.14 -7.73 -14.41
C GLN A 377 19.29 -9.26 -14.27
N GLY A 378 18.60 -9.88 -13.31
CA GLY A 378 18.63 -11.32 -13.03
C GLY A 378 17.44 -12.11 -13.59
N ARG A 379 17.25 -13.34 -13.10
CA ARG A 379 16.12 -14.20 -13.49
C ARG A 379 14.79 -13.56 -13.08
N CYS A 380 14.02 -13.14 -14.07
CA CYS A 380 12.63 -12.73 -13.91
C CYS A 380 11.75 -13.96 -13.66
N ALA A 381 11.31 -14.15 -12.41
CA ALA A 381 10.41 -15.22 -12.03
C ALA A 381 9.49 -14.78 -10.89
N ASP A 382 8.34 -15.42 -10.81
CA ASP A 382 7.39 -15.30 -9.73
C ASP A 382 7.40 -16.58 -8.86
N THR A 383 6.45 -16.68 -7.92
CA THR A 383 6.31 -17.85 -7.06
C THR A 383 4.85 -18.23 -6.88
N LYS A 384 4.59 -19.44 -6.37
CA LYS A 384 3.22 -19.84 -6.00
C LYS A 384 2.59 -18.99 -4.89
N GLN A 385 3.39 -18.22 -4.14
CA GLN A 385 2.90 -17.34 -3.07
C GLN A 385 2.60 -15.93 -3.58
N THR A 386 3.38 -15.44 -4.55
CA THR A 386 3.17 -14.17 -5.25
C THR A 386 3.39 -14.41 -6.73
N ALA A 387 2.30 -14.48 -7.48
CA ALA A 387 2.27 -14.86 -8.89
C ALA A 387 1.73 -13.72 -9.76
N ILE A 388 2.28 -13.60 -10.97
CA ILE A 388 1.77 -12.71 -12.00
C ILE A 388 0.99 -13.55 -13.02
N PHE A 389 -0.05 -12.95 -13.57
CA PHE A 389 -0.89 -13.53 -14.59
C PHE A 389 -1.19 -12.49 -15.66
N ARG A 390 -1.61 -12.98 -16.82
CA ARG A 390 -2.02 -12.17 -17.96
C ARG A 390 -3.39 -12.61 -18.47
N SER A 391 -4.17 -11.65 -18.96
CA SER A 391 -5.38 -11.90 -19.75
C SER A 391 -5.34 -11.03 -21.01
N PRO A 392 -5.62 -11.59 -22.21
CA PRO A 392 -6.02 -12.97 -22.47
C PRO A 392 -4.87 -13.99 -22.31
N GLN A 393 -5.16 -15.29 -22.42
CA GLN A 393 -4.18 -16.38 -22.32
C GLN A 393 -3.01 -16.21 -23.30
N ARG A 394 -3.34 -15.79 -24.52
CA ARG A 394 -2.42 -15.49 -25.62
C ARG A 394 -2.65 -14.03 -26.04
N PRO A 395 -1.93 -13.08 -25.41
CA PRO A 395 -2.05 -11.67 -25.74
C PRO A 395 -1.71 -11.36 -27.20
N ASP A 396 -2.43 -10.41 -27.77
CA ASP A 396 -2.18 -9.87 -29.10
C ASP A 396 -2.45 -8.36 -29.12
N SER A 397 -1.91 -7.63 -30.10
CA SER A 397 -1.99 -6.17 -30.16
C SER A 397 -3.35 -5.62 -30.57
N SER A 398 -4.32 -6.46 -30.92
CA SER A 398 -5.67 -6.00 -31.30
C SER A 398 -6.61 -5.82 -30.12
N ARG A 399 -6.19 -6.23 -28.91
CA ARG A 399 -7.02 -6.16 -27.71
C ARG A 399 -6.22 -5.77 -26.46
N PRO A 400 -6.90 -5.29 -25.41
CA PRO A 400 -6.23 -4.90 -24.18
C PRO A 400 -5.49 -6.06 -23.49
N LEU A 401 -4.31 -5.76 -22.93
CA LEU A 401 -3.54 -6.66 -22.07
C LEU A 401 -3.82 -6.31 -20.61
N ARG A 402 -4.40 -7.26 -19.88
CA ARG A 402 -4.52 -7.16 -18.41
C ARG A 402 -3.41 -7.95 -17.75
N VAL A 403 -2.75 -7.34 -16.77
CA VAL A 403 -1.74 -7.99 -15.92
C VAL A 403 -2.23 -7.98 -14.49
N ILE A 404 -2.27 -9.16 -13.87
CA ILE A 404 -2.85 -9.39 -12.56
C ILE A 404 -1.76 -9.96 -11.66
N VAL A 405 -1.57 -9.39 -10.48
CA VAL A 405 -0.70 -9.97 -9.45
C VAL A 405 -1.55 -10.39 -8.25
N THR A 406 -1.25 -11.56 -7.71
CA THR A 406 -1.90 -12.06 -6.49
C THR A 406 -0.84 -12.51 -5.49
N GLY A 407 -1.03 -12.17 -4.22
CA GLY A 407 -0.08 -12.44 -3.14
C GLY A 407 -0.75 -13.01 -1.89
N GLU A 408 -0.13 -14.03 -1.29
CA GLU A 408 -0.55 -14.59 -0.01
C GLU A 408 -0.36 -13.64 1.17
N ARG A 409 0.69 -12.82 1.09
CA ARG A 409 1.14 -11.91 2.14
C ARG A 409 0.93 -10.48 1.68
N ASP A 410 0.83 -9.58 2.65
CA ASP A 410 0.81 -8.15 2.39
C ASP A 410 2.04 -7.80 1.51
N PRO A 411 1.83 -7.25 0.30
CA PRO A 411 2.92 -6.88 -0.59
C PRO A 411 3.73 -5.68 -0.05
N GLY A 412 3.24 -5.05 1.00
CA GLY A 412 3.71 -3.80 1.52
C GLY A 412 3.61 -2.72 0.46
N LEU A 413 4.72 -2.03 0.20
CA LEU A 413 4.77 -0.91 -0.73
C LEU A 413 5.00 -1.34 -2.18
N ALA A 414 5.05 -2.64 -2.49
CA ALA A 414 5.27 -3.08 -3.86
C ALA A 414 4.13 -2.65 -4.80
N SER A 415 4.48 -2.25 -6.02
CA SER A 415 3.53 -1.91 -7.08
C SER A 415 3.88 -2.65 -8.36
N LEU A 416 2.88 -2.77 -9.25
CA LEU A 416 3.01 -3.44 -10.52
C LEU A 416 3.41 -2.43 -11.60
N VAL A 417 4.62 -2.56 -12.12
CA VAL A 417 5.18 -1.74 -13.19
C VAL A 417 5.37 -2.62 -14.43
N LEU A 418 5.02 -2.10 -15.60
CA LEU A 418 5.20 -2.79 -16.87
C LEU A 418 6.34 -2.13 -17.65
N PHE A 419 7.13 -2.93 -18.36
CA PHE A 419 8.11 -2.46 -19.32
C PHE A 419 7.70 -2.95 -20.70
N ALA A 420 7.58 -2.02 -21.64
CA ALA A 420 7.25 -2.29 -23.03
C ALA A 420 8.45 -2.93 -23.77
N PRO A 421 8.25 -3.43 -25.01
CA PRO A 421 9.31 -4.10 -25.76
C PRO A 421 10.55 -3.24 -26.05
N ASP A 422 10.39 -1.93 -26.12
CA ASP A 422 11.47 -0.95 -26.29
C ASP A 422 12.22 -0.63 -24.97
N GLY A 423 11.76 -1.19 -23.85
CA GLY A 423 12.31 -0.94 -22.51
C GLY A 423 11.67 0.24 -21.78
N SER A 424 10.74 0.96 -22.40
CA SER A 424 10.05 2.08 -21.77
C SER A 424 9.16 1.63 -20.62
N ARG A 425 9.13 2.42 -19.55
CA ARG A 425 8.32 2.16 -18.35
C ARG A 425 6.89 2.62 -18.58
N VAL A 426 5.93 1.73 -18.33
CA VAL A 426 4.49 2.00 -18.40
C VAL A 426 3.88 1.78 -17.02
N THR A 427 3.16 2.79 -16.51
CA THR A 427 2.51 2.77 -15.20
C THR A 427 1.00 3.03 -15.33
N PRO A 428 0.20 2.05 -15.79
CA PRO A 428 -1.24 2.21 -15.85
C PRO A 428 -1.84 2.35 -14.45
N ALA A 429 -3.06 2.88 -14.39
CA ALA A 429 -3.82 2.93 -13.14
C ALA A 429 -3.96 1.53 -12.53
N GLN A 430 -3.63 1.40 -11.24
CA GLN A 430 -3.70 0.13 -10.54
C GLN A 430 -5.04 -0.04 -9.85
N HIS A 431 -5.69 -1.16 -10.10
CA HIS A 431 -6.90 -1.59 -9.39
C HIS A 431 -6.48 -2.51 -8.24
N VAL A 432 -6.58 -2.04 -6.99
CA VAL A 432 -6.17 -2.78 -5.80
C VAL A 432 -7.37 -3.46 -5.13
N LEU A 433 -7.26 -4.75 -4.87
CA LEU A 433 -8.22 -5.57 -4.12
C LEU A 433 -7.89 -5.58 -2.62
N ASP A 434 -8.91 -5.76 -1.78
CA ASP A 434 -8.79 -5.63 -0.31
C ASP A 434 -8.06 -6.83 0.32
N GLY A 435 -8.24 -8.02 -0.26
CA GLY A 435 -7.63 -9.27 0.18
C GLY A 435 -7.99 -9.72 1.61
N PRO A 436 -7.36 -10.81 2.09
CA PRO A 436 -6.44 -11.69 1.37
C PRO A 436 -7.17 -12.59 0.34
N PRO A 437 -6.53 -12.97 -0.78
CA PRO A 437 -5.16 -12.63 -1.17
C PRO A 437 -5.02 -11.16 -1.58
N HIS A 438 -3.86 -10.58 -1.28
CA HIS A 438 -3.55 -9.21 -1.66
C HIS A 438 -3.29 -9.17 -3.16
N SER A 439 -4.23 -8.59 -3.89
CA SER A 439 -4.25 -8.68 -5.35
C SER A 439 -4.40 -7.30 -5.94
N ARG A 440 -3.82 -7.10 -7.12
CA ARG A 440 -4.06 -5.91 -7.91
C ARG A 440 -3.88 -6.22 -9.38
N TRP A 441 -4.44 -5.38 -10.23
CA TRP A 441 -4.31 -5.55 -11.66
C TRP A 441 -4.21 -4.20 -12.36
N VAL A 442 -3.61 -4.23 -13.55
CA VAL A 442 -3.46 -3.10 -14.46
C VAL A 442 -3.88 -3.53 -15.85
N GLU A 443 -4.15 -2.55 -16.70
CA GLU A 443 -4.53 -2.80 -18.07
C GLU A 443 -3.81 -1.86 -19.03
N VAL A 444 -3.35 -2.41 -20.13
CA VAL A 444 -2.79 -1.68 -21.27
C VAL A 444 -3.82 -1.79 -22.40
N PRO A 445 -4.55 -0.72 -22.75
CA PRO A 445 -5.64 -0.78 -23.74
C PRO A 445 -5.19 -1.25 -25.12
N GLN A 446 -4.01 -0.83 -25.57
CA GLN A 446 -3.45 -1.16 -26.87
C GLN A 446 -1.98 -1.55 -26.69
N PRO A 447 -1.68 -2.82 -26.37
CA PRO A 447 -0.32 -3.26 -26.16
C PRO A 447 0.43 -3.41 -27.48
N GLU A 448 1.65 -2.90 -27.55
CA GLU A 448 2.56 -3.14 -28.67
C GLU A 448 2.94 -4.62 -28.77
N ALA A 449 3.12 -5.10 -30.00
CA ALA A 449 3.61 -6.46 -30.25
C ALA A 449 5.07 -6.57 -29.80
N GLY A 450 5.40 -7.64 -29.07
CA GLY A 450 6.75 -7.87 -28.56
C GLY A 450 6.77 -8.45 -27.15
N ARG A 451 7.94 -8.39 -26.51
CA ARG A 451 8.16 -8.92 -25.16
C ARG A 451 8.00 -7.83 -24.13
N TRP A 452 6.93 -7.92 -23.36
CA TRP A 452 6.69 -7.10 -22.19
C TRP A 452 7.30 -7.75 -20.94
N THR A 453 7.68 -6.95 -19.96
CA THR A 453 8.10 -7.45 -18.64
C THR A 453 7.25 -6.81 -17.55
N ALA A 454 6.52 -7.63 -16.80
CA ALA A 454 5.76 -7.21 -15.64
C ALA A 454 6.62 -7.39 -14.38
N VAL A 455 6.79 -6.33 -13.60
CA VAL A 455 7.63 -6.31 -12.40
C VAL A 455 6.78 -5.85 -11.22
N PHE A 456 6.71 -6.66 -10.17
CA PHE A 456 6.05 -6.33 -8.92
C PHE A 456 7.09 -6.09 -7.84
N ALA A 457 7.35 -4.82 -7.50
CA ALA A 457 8.47 -4.43 -6.63
C ALA A 457 8.25 -3.08 -5.93
N ASP A 458 9.07 -2.82 -4.90
CA ASP A 458 9.33 -1.49 -4.34
C ASP A 458 10.83 -1.25 -4.43
N GLY A 459 11.28 -0.45 -5.40
CA GLY A 459 12.70 -0.29 -5.68
C GLY A 459 13.37 -1.60 -6.10
N ASP A 460 14.46 -1.94 -5.40
CA ASP A 460 15.22 -3.18 -5.56
C ASP A 460 14.57 -4.41 -4.89
N LEU A 461 13.52 -4.22 -4.08
CA LEU A 461 12.81 -5.33 -3.45
C LEU A 461 11.82 -5.97 -4.42
N LEU A 462 12.33 -6.88 -5.25
CA LEU A 462 11.55 -7.66 -6.18
C LEU A 462 10.66 -8.69 -5.45
N ARG A 463 9.35 -8.67 -5.70
CA ARG A 463 8.39 -9.64 -5.16
C ARG A 463 7.97 -10.69 -6.19
N ALA A 464 7.78 -10.29 -7.44
CA ALA A 464 7.48 -11.17 -8.56
C ALA A 464 7.84 -10.50 -9.88
N CYS A 465 8.14 -11.31 -10.90
CA CYS A 465 8.40 -10.84 -12.25
C CYS A 465 7.91 -11.86 -13.28
N GLU A 466 7.32 -11.41 -14.39
CA GLU A 466 6.95 -12.27 -15.52
C GLU A 466 7.25 -11.60 -16.87
N SER A 467 7.75 -12.38 -17.82
CA SER A 467 7.83 -11.97 -19.23
C SER A 467 6.57 -12.36 -19.99
N ILE A 468 5.95 -11.41 -20.67
CA ILE A 468 4.70 -11.59 -21.41
C ILE A 468 4.97 -11.34 -22.90
N SER A 469 4.65 -12.32 -23.75
CA SER A 469 4.72 -12.16 -25.20
C SER A 469 3.38 -11.70 -25.76
N VAL A 470 3.38 -10.59 -26.48
CA VAL A 470 2.21 -10.03 -27.19
C VAL A 470 2.42 -10.24 -28.69
N ALA A 471 1.51 -10.98 -29.33
CA ALA A 471 1.56 -11.23 -30.76
C ALA A 471 1.03 -10.05 -31.59
N LYS A 472 1.47 -9.91 -32.83
CA LYS A 472 0.94 -8.88 -33.76
C LYS A 472 -0.48 -9.16 -34.23
N TYR A 473 -0.86 -10.44 -34.29
CA TYR A 473 -2.16 -10.88 -34.78
C TYR A 473 -2.74 -11.92 -33.82
N PRO A 474 -4.08 -11.99 -33.69
CA PRO A 474 -4.75 -13.03 -32.90
C PRO A 474 -4.36 -14.43 -33.38
N ALA A 475 -4.15 -15.34 -32.43
CA ALA A 475 -4.04 -16.76 -32.76
C ALA A 475 -5.39 -17.29 -33.25
N PRO A 476 -5.42 -18.18 -34.27
CA PRO A 476 -6.67 -18.80 -34.69
C PRO A 476 -7.27 -19.63 -33.54
N PRO A 477 -8.59 -19.65 -33.38
CA PRO A 477 -9.26 -20.39 -32.32
C PRO A 477 -8.99 -21.90 -32.48
N ALA A 478 -8.68 -22.57 -31.38
CA ALA A 478 -8.59 -24.03 -31.36
C ALA A 478 -9.97 -24.63 -31.66
N LYS A 479 -10.05 -25.52 -32.66
CA LYS A 479 -11.30 -26.19 -33.03
C LYS A 479 -11.46 -27.47 -32.23
N ARG A 480 -12.66 -27.69 -31.68
CA ARG A 480 -13.07 -28.97 -31.10
C ARG A 480 -13.71 -29.81 -32.21
N SER A 481 -13.09 -30.93 -32.56
CA SER A 481 -13.49 -31.75 -33.72
C SER A 481 -14.47 -32.88 -33.40
N SER A 482 -14.61 -33.29 -32.14
CA SER A 482 -15.45 -34.42 -31.74
C SER A 482 -16.02 -34.29 -30.31
N ALA A 483 -17.00 -35.13 -29.99
CA ALA A 483 -17.41 -35.35 -28.60
C ALA A 483 -16.21 -35.86 -27.78
N GLY A 484 -16.13 -35.43 -26.52
CA GLY A 484 -14.99 -35.65 -25.64
C GLY A 484 -15.21 -34.95 -24.30
N PRO A 485 -14.19 -34.79 -23.44
CA PRO A 485 -14.36 -34.15 -22.13
C PRO A 485 -14.86 -32.72 -22.26
N ALA A 486 -15.55 -32.19 -21.25
CA ALA A 486 -16.01 -30.80 -21.22
C ALA A 486 -14.85 -29.82 -21.45
N TRP A 487 -13.70 -30.09 -20.82
CA TRP A 487 -12.39 -29.54 -21.18
C TRP A 487 -11.28 -30.44 -20.66
N GLU A 488 -10.16 -30.47 -21.39
CA GLU A 488 -8.93 -31.14 -20.94
C GLU A 488 -8.18 -30.28 -19.90
N PRO A 489 -7.76 -30.83 -18.75
CA PRO A 489 -6.89 -30.13 -17.82
C PRO A 489 -5.50 -29.88 -18.43
N GLY A 490 -5.06 -28.62 -18.43
CA GLY A 490 -3.71 -28.20 -18.82
C GLY A 490 -2.94 -27.49 -17.70
N ARG A 491 -3.61 -27.25 -16.57
CA ARG A 491 -3.03 -26.65 -15.35
C ARG A 491 -3.51 -27.41 -14.12
N ALA A 492 -2.84 -27.20 -13.00
CA ALA A 492 -3.20 -27.80 -11.72
C ALA A 492 -3.64 -26.74 -10.71
N TRP A 493 -4.56 -27.12 -9.81
CA TRP A 493 -4.83 -26.31 -8.63
C TRP A 493 -3.59 -26.27 -7.74
N ALA A 494 -3.08 -25.06 -7.56
CA ALA A 494 -2.00 -24.71 -6.66
C ALA A 494 -2.30 -23.34 -6.01
N ARG A 495 -1.42 -22.92 -5.10
CA ARG A 495 -1.68 -21.74 -4.26
C ARG A 495 -1.92 -20.45 -5.04
N ASP A 496 -1.17 -20.26 -6.11
CA ASP A 496 -1.32 -19.19 -7.09
C ASP A 496 -2.69 -19.20 -7.79
N SER A 497 -3.15 -20.35 -8.27
CA SER A 497 -4.48 -20.47 -8.89
C SER A 497 -5.63 -20.29 -7.89
N GLU A 498 -5.46 -20.71 -6.63
CA GLU A 498 -6.42 -20.42 -5.57
C GLU A 498 -6.46 -18.93 -5.22
N ASN A 499 -5.31 -18.27 -5.23
CA ASN A 499 -5.24 -16.82 -5.03
C ASN A 499 -5.93 -16.07 -6.20
N LEU A 500 -5.68 -16.49 -7.44
CA LEU A 500 -6.34 -15.91 -8.61
C LEU A 500 -7.85 -16.17 -8.61
N PHE A 501 -8.32 -17.32 -8.14
CA PHE A 501 -9.76 -17.60 -7.99
C PHE A 501 -10.41 -16.63 -7.00
N ALA A 502 -9.78 -16.41 -5.85
CA ALA A 502 -10.27 -15.45 -4.88
C ALA A 502 -10.27 -14.02 -5.44
N ALA A 503 -9.20 -13.60 -6.12
CA ALA A 503 -9.15 -12.29 -6.76
C ALA A 503 -10.25 -12.11 -7.83
N PHE A 504 -10.54 -13.17 -8.60
CA PHE A 504 -11.63 -13.19 -9.58
C PHE A 504 -12.98 -12.98 -8.91
N VAL A 505 -13.30 -13.74 -7.85
CA VAL A 505 -14.58 -13.60 -7.13
C VAL A 505 -14.70 -12.20 -6.51
N GLU A 506 -13.64 -11.68 -5.91
CA GLU A 506 -13.65 -10.34 -5.31
C GLU A 506 -13.90 -9.24 -6.34
N GLN A 507 -13.21 -9.28 -7.48
CA GLN A 507 -13.41 -8.29 -8.55
C GLN A 507 -14.81 -8.42 -9.17
N LEU A 508 -15.31 -9.64 -9.37
CA LEU A 508 -16.62 -9.89 -10.00
C LEU A 508 -17.76 -9.20 -9.23
N PHE A 509 -17.72 -9.29 -7.91
CA PHE A 509 -18.73 -8.70 -7.01
C PHE A 509 -18.31 -7.34 -6.42
N ARG A 510 -17.29 -6.70 -7.01
CA ARG A 510 -16.80 -5.40 -6.55
C ARG A 510 -17.79 -4.31 -6.95
N GLU A 511 -18.30 -3.59 -5.96
CA GLU A 511 -19.16 -2.42 -6.10
C GLU A 511 -18.84 -1.42 -4.98
N PRO A 512 -19.09 -0.10 -5.16
CA PRO A 512 -18.97 0.89 -4.10
C PRO A 512 -19.81 0.54 -2.85
N ILE A 513 -19.52 1.24 -1.75
CA ILE A 513 -20.22 1.07 -0.47
C ILE A 513 -21.67 1.54 -0.62
N GLY A 514 -22.64 0.73 -0.19
CA GLY A 514 -24.06 1.02 -0.30
C GLY A 514 -24.91 -0.23 -0.07
N ASP A 515 -26.23 -0.10 -0.27
CA ASP A 515 -27.23 -1.14 -0.07
C ASP A 515 -26.92 -2.45 -0.81
N ASP A 516 -27.64 -3.50 -0.42
CA ASP A 516 -27.62 -4.78 -1.12
C ASP A 516 -27.87 -4.55 -2.62
N VAL A 517 -26.98 -5.07 -3.46
CA VAL A 517 -27.07 -4.93 -4.92
C VAL A 517 -27.59 -6.24 -5.48
N THR A 518 -28.48 -6.17 -6.45
CA THR A 518 -29.01 -7.33 -7.15
C THR A 518 -28.84 -7.18 -8.65
N TRP A 519 -28.39 -8.24 -9.31
CA TRP A 519 -28.29 -8.37 -10.76
C TRP A 519 -29.32 -9.39 -11.24
N SER A 520 -29.81 -9.25 -12.47
CA SER A 520 -30.90 -10.12 -12.94
C SER A 520 -30.44 -11.57 -13.11
N ARG A 521 -29.16 -11.77 -13.43
CA ARG A 521 -28.53 -13.08 -13.61
C ARG A 521 -27.01 -13.03 -13.53
N LEU A 522 -26.37 -14.16 -13.23
CA LEU A 522 -24.90 -14.28 -13.22
C LEU A 522 -24.27 -13.92 -14.57
N GLN A 523 -24.96 -14.18 -15.68
CA GLN A 523 -24.50 -13.84 -17.02
C GLN A 523 -24.18 -12.33 -17.20
N GLU A 524 -24.89 -11.42 -16.51
CA GLU A 524 -24.60 -9.98 -16.58
C GLU A 524 -23.22 -9.66 -15.99
N LEU A 525 -22.92 -10.24 -14.83
CA LEU A 525 -21.66 -10.04 -14.13
C LEU A 525 -20.46 -10.57 -14.91
N ILE A 526 -20.54 -11.81 -15.41
CA ILE A 526 -19.43 -12.43 -16.15
C ILE A 526 -19.27 -11.82 -17.56
N GLY A 527 -20.34 -11.26 -18.11
CA GLY A 527 -20.35 -10.55 -19.39
C GLY A 527 -19.80 -9.13 -19.31
N GLU A 528 -19.61 -8.58 -18.10
CA GLU A 528 -19.05 -7.24 -17.90
C GLU A 528 -17.53 -7.30 -17.79
N ARG A 529 -16.87 -6.64 -18.75
CA ARG A 529 -15.41 -6.66 -18.93
C ARG A 529 -14.62 -6.19 -17.71
N ASP A 530 -15.11 -5.16 -17.03
CA ASP A 530 -14.40 -4.53 -15.93
C ASP A 530 -14.58 -5.30 -14.61
N ARG A 531 -15.64 -6.12 -14.49
CA ARG A 531 -15.86 -7.03 -13.37
C ARG A 531 -15.14 -8.36 -13.54
N ASN A 532 -15.05 -8.85 -14.76
CA ASN A 532 -14.50 -10.16 -15.03
C ASN A 532 -13.01 -10.08 -15.32
N LEU A 533 -12.16 -10.43 -14.35
CA LEU A 533 -10.69 -10.47 -14.52
C LEU A 533 -10.26 -11.31 -15.73
N LEU A 534 -11.02 -12.34 -16.08
CA LEU A 534 -10.76 -13.30 -17.16
C LEU A 534 -11.73 -13.11 -18.34
N TYR A 535 -12.23 -11.89 -18.53
CA TYR A 535 -13.05 -11.53 -19.68
C TYR A 535 -12.32 -11.81 -20.99
N ASP A 536 -12.97 -12.55 -21.87
CA ASP A 536 -12.45 -13.04 -23.15
C ASP A 536 -11.05 -13.67 -23.04
N TYR A 537 -10.75 -14.34 -21.93
CA TYR A 537 -9.45 -14.95 -21.66
C TYR A 537 -9.00 -15.90 -22.78
N ARG A 538 -9.92 -16.58 -23.44
CA ARG A 538 -9.63 -17.53 -24.52
C ARG A 538 -9.69 -16.88 -25.91
N SER A 539 -10.00 -15.60 -25.99
CA SER A 539 -10.00 -14.79 -27.20
C SER A 539 -11.02 -15.23 -28.25
N VAL A 540 -12.18 -15.77 -27.84
CA VAL A 540 -13.21 -16.28 -28.75
C VAL A 540 -14.60 -15.70 -28.47
N GLY A 541 -14.71 -14.61 -27.71
CA GLY A 541 -15.97 -14.02 -27.30
C GLY A 541 -16.81 -14.99 -26.48
N GLU A 542 -16.17 -15.78 -25.60
CA GLU A 542 -16.86 -16.84 -24.89
C GLU A 542 -17.85 -16.32 -23.84
N ASP A 543 -17.54 -15.23 -23.15
CA ASP A 543 -18.32 -14.77 -22.00
C ASP A 543 -19.70 -14.27 -22.36
N ALA A 544 -19.88 -13.74 -23.58
CA ALA A 544 -21.17 -13.28 -24.07
C ALA A 544 -22.14 -14.43 -24.43
N ARG A 545 -21.69 -15.70 -24.38
CA ARG A 545 -22.41 -16.85 -24.97
C ARG A 545 -22.77 -17.96 -23.98
N LEU A 546 -22.52 -17.76 -22.69
CA LEU A 546 -22.63 -18.79 -21.66
C LEU A 546 -24.03 -18.97 -21.09
N ASP A 547 -24.76 -17.88 -20.87
CA ASP A 547 -26.16 -17.88 -20.40
C ASP A 547 -26.30 -18.69 -19.09
N LEU A 548 -25.59 -18.23 -18.05
CA LEU A 548 -25.54 -18.87 -16.73
C LEU A 548 -26.57 -18.23 -15.77
N GLU A 549 -27.45 -19.06 -15.22
CA GLU A 549 -28.54 -18.67 -14.31
C GLU A 549 -28.58 -19.62 -13.10
N PRO A 550 -27.63 -19.50 -12.16
CA PRO A 550 -27.58 -20.33 -10.96
C PRO A 550 -28.65 -19.93 -9.93
N ASP A 551 -28.99 -20.86 -9.04
CA ASP A 551 -29.61 -20.60 -7.74
C ASP A 551 -28.54 -20.53 -6.61
N CYS A 552 -28.97 -20.36 -5.36
CA CYS A 552 -28.03 -20.25 -4.23
C CYS A 552 -27.08 -21.44 -4.11
N ALA A 553 -27.54 -22.65 -4.43
CA ALA A 553 -26.81 -23.88 -4.19
C ALA A 553 -25.75 -24.14 -5.25
N ASP A 554 -26.02 -23.81 -6.52
CA ASP A 554 -25.10 -24.04 -7.62
C ASP A 554 -24.21 -22.83 -7.95
N LEU A 555 -24.55 -21.60 -7.51
CA LEU A 555 -23.68 -20.41 -7.64
C LEU A 555 -22.19 -20.67 -7.30
N PRO A 556 -21.83 -21.25 -6.13
CA PRO A 556 -20.43 -21.55 -5.83
C PRO A 556 -19.79 -22.50 -6.86
N TYR A 557 -20.53 -23.50 -7.31
CA TYR A 557 -20.05 -24.46 -8.31
C TYR A 557 -19.91 -23.81 -9.69
N PHE A 558 -20.83 -22.93 -10.08
CA PHE A 558 -20.76 -22.17 -11.33
C PHE A 558 -19.51 -21.29 -11.38
N LEU A 559 -19.26 -20.51 -10.33
CA LEU A 559 -18.07 -19.65 -10.26
C LEU A 559 -16.79 -20.47 -10.35
N ARG A 560 -16.70 -21.58 -9.62
CA ARG A 560 -15.52 -22.45 -9.58
C ARG A 560 -15.32 -23.20 -10.90
N ALA A 561 -16.38 -23.73 -11.51
CA ALA A 561 -16.34 -24.43 -12.79
C ALA A 561 -15.99 -23.47 -13.94
N TYR A 562 -16.59 -22.28 -13.96
CA TYR A 562 -16.29 -21.22 -14.93
C TYR A 562 -14.81 -20.86 -14.90
N PHE A 563 -14.28 -20.59 -13.71
CA PHE A 563 -12.86 -20.27 -13.52
C PHE A 563 -11.96 -21.45 -13.93
N ALA A 564 -12.32 -22.67 -13.54
CA ALA A 564 -11.58 -23.87 -13.90
C ALA A 564 -11.53 -24.09 -15.41
N TRP A 565 -12.65 -23.91 -16.10
CA TRP A 565 -12.74 -24.02 -17.55
C TRP A 565 -11.90 -22.98 -18.28
N LYS A 566 -11.93 -21.73 -17.81
CA LYS A 566 -11.11 -20.62 -18.35
C LYS A 566 -9.63 -20.95 -18.30
N LEU A 567 -9.15 -21.45 -17.16
CA LEU A 567 -7.73 -21.75 -16.93
C LEU A 567 -7.33 -23.19 -17.24
N ARG A 568 -8.25 -24.03 -17.74
CA ARG A 568 -8.03 -25.47 -17.98
C ARG A 568 -7.56 -26.21 -16.71
N LEU A 569 -8.19 -25.93 -15.56
CA LEU A 569 -7.95 -26.62 -14.29
C LEU A 569 -8.89 -27.83 -14.14
N PRO A 570 -8.50 -28.89 -13.41
CA PRO A 570 -9.40 -30.02 -13.17
C PRO A 570 -10.55 -29.62 -12.25
N PHE A 571 -11.71 -30.23 -12.47
CA PHE A 571 -12.93 -29.96 -11.71
C PHE A 571 -13.73 -31.24 -11.53
N VAL A 572 -14.22 -31.46 -10.31
CA VAL A 572 -15.07 -32.58 -9.94
C VAL A 572 -16.19 -32.11 -9.03
N TYR A 573 -17.28 -32.87 -9.00
CA TYR A 573 -18.39 -32.67 -8.09
C TYR A 573 -19.11 -34.00 -7.82
N ARG A 574 -19.87 -34.06 -6.72
CA ARG A 574 -20.60 -35.26 -6.29
C ARG A 574 -22.10 -35.01 -6.21
N ALA A 575 -22.87 -36.07 -6.48
CA ALA A 575 -24.27 -36.13 -6.07
C ALA A 575 -24.35 -36.40 -4.56
N CYS A 576 -25.30 -35.77 -3.88
CA CYS A 576 -25.49 -36.00 -2.46
C CYS A 576 -26.96 -36.24 -2.12
N THR A 577 -27.22 -36.87 -0.98
CA THR A 577 -28.57 -37.06 -0.48
C THR A 577 -29.11 -35.75 0.11
N ARG A 578 -30.44 -35.59 0.11
CA ARG A 578 -31.10 -34.50 0.83
C ARG A 578 -31.04 -34.77 2.34
N GLY A 579 -30.63 -33.77 3.12
CA GLY A 579 -30.66 -33.86 4.58
C GLY A 579 -32.09 -33.97 5.12
N ARG A 580 -32.29 -34.75 6.19
CA ARG A 580 -33.56 -34.95 6.89
C ARG A 580 -33.40 -34.62 8.38
N LYS A 581 -34.51 -34.51 9.12
CA LYS A 581 -34.57 -34.09 10.54
C LYS A 581 -33.52 -34.77 11.44
N ASP A 582 -33.20 -36.03 11.19
CA ASP A 582 -32.28 -36.85 11.99
C ASP A 582 -31.25 -37.61 11.11
N THR A 583 -31.04 -37.18 9.86
CA THR A 583 -30.09 -37.83 8.94
C THR A 583 -29.33 -36.76 8.17
N PRO A 584 -28.02 -36.61 8.38
CA PRO A 584 -27.22 -35.62 7.66
C PRO A 584 -27.12 -35.98 6.17
N PRO A 585 -26.91 -34.99 5.28
CA PRO A 585 -26.56 -35.25 3.89
C PRO A 585 -25.28 -36.07 3.79
N VAL A 586 -25.27 -37.04 2.89
CA VAL A 586 -24.11 -37.87 2.55
C VAL A 586 -23.95 -37.86 1.04
N CYS A 587 -22.72 -37.69 0.56
CA CYS A 587 -22.43 -37.68 -0.87
C CYS A 587 -22.10 -39.08 -1.40
N GLU A 588 -22.47 -39.34 -2.64
CA GLU A 588 -22.24 -40.62 -3.29
C GLU A 588 -20.75 -40.82 -3.61
N PRO A 589 -20.26 -42.08 -3.61
CA PRO A 589 -18.87 -42.37 -3.99
C PRO A 589 -18.53 -41.98 -5.43
N THR A 590 -19.53 -41.97 -6.32
CA THR A 590 -19.39 -41.58 -7.73
C THR A 590 -18.97 -40.12 -7.86
N VAL A 591 -17.93 -39.88 -8.66
CA VAL A 591 -17.40 -38.55 -8.94
C VAL A 591 -17.73 -38.18 -10.37
N PHE A 592 -18.41 -37.06 -10.56
CA PHE A 592 -18.57 -36.43 -11.87
C PHE A 592 -17.41 -35.49 -12.12
N SER A 593 -16.98 -35.35 -13.37
CA SER A 593 -15.77 -34.59 -13.68
C SER A 593 -15.87 -33.82 -14.98
N ASN A 594 -14.97 -32.83 -15.15
CA ASN A 594 -14.79 -32.17 -16.43
C ASN A 594 -14.28 -33.11 -17.56
N LEU A 595 -13.85 -34.33 -17.20
CA LEU A 595 -13.42 -35.37 -18.13
C LEU A 595 -14.60 -36.17 -18.71
N ASP A 596 -15.79 -36.04 -18.11
CA ASP A 596 -16.98 -36.73 -18.60
C ASP A 596 -17.30 -36.26 -20.03
N ALA A 597 -17.64 -37.20 -20.89
CA ALA A 597 -17.91 -36.92 -22.30
C ALA A 597 -19.13 -36.00 -22.46
N VAL A 598 -18.97 -34.92 -23.24
CA VAL A 598 -20.02 -33.98 -23.60
C VAL A 598 -20.19 -33.95 -25.12
N PRO A 599 -21.41 -34.24 -25.64
CA PRO A 599 -21.69 -34.28 -27.07
C PRO A 599 -21.91 -32.86 -27.63
N ASP A 600 -20.82 -32.11 -27.78
CA ASP A 600 -20.83 -30.80 -28.41
C ASP A 600 -19.51 -30.57 -29.17
N SER A 601 -19.58 -29.89 -30.31
CA SER A 601 -18.43 -29.56 -31.16
C SER A 601 -17.91 -28.14 -30.93
N ASN A 602 -18.53 -27.39 -30.01
CA ASN A 602 -18.10 -26.05 -29.61
C ASN A 602 -17.70 -26.05 -28.13
N ASP A 603 -16.53 -25.52 -27.80
CA ASP A 603 -16.02 -25.45 -26.41
C ASP A 603 -16.99 -24.71 -25.47
N VAL A 604 -17.65 -23.65 -25.95
CA VAL A 604 -18.66 -22.92 -25.17
C VAL A 604 -19.91 -23.77 -24.95
N GLY A 605 -20.36 -24.48 -25.98
CA GLY A 605 -21.52 -25.39 -25.90
C GLY A 605 -21.25 -26.57 -24.95
N ALA A 606 -20.05 -27.15 -25.04
CA ALA A 606 -19.60 -28.22 -24.15
C ALA A 606 -19.61 -27.77 -22.68
N PHE A 607 -19.07 -26.59 -22.37
CA PHE A 607 -19.11 -26.05 -21.02
C PHE A 607 -20.55 -25.77 -20.54
N ARG A 608 -21.43 -25.20 -21.38
CA ARG A 608 -22.84 -24.97 -21.00
C ARG A 608 -23.57 -26.26 -20.64
N ARG A 609 -23.37 -27.33 -21.43
CA ARG A 609 -23.96 -28.64 -21.13
C ARG A 609 -23.40 -29.23 -19.84
N PHE A 610 -22.10 -29.10 -19.61
CA PHE A 610 -21.46 -29.48 -18.35
C PHE A 610 -22.06 -28.73 -17.15
N ALA A 611 -22.16 -27.40 -17.24
CA ALA A 611 -22.72 -26.56 -16.18
C ALA A 611 -24.18 -26.91 -15.88
N ARG A 612 -25.01 -27.16 -16.92
CA ARG A 612 -26.41 -27.61 -16.75
C ARG A 612 -26.52 -28.97 -16.06
N ARG A 613 -25.65 -29.93 -16.42
CA ARG A 613 -25.61 -31.24 -15.76
C ARG A 613 -25.23 -31.11 -14.28
N MET A 614 -24.22 -30.29 -14.00
CA MET A 614 -23.77 -29.98 -12.65
C MET A 614 -24.90 -29.35 -11.83
N ALA A 615 -25.57 -28.32 -12.35
CA ALA A 615 -26.74 -27.66 -11.74
C ALA A 615 -27.84 -28.66 -11.38
N GLY A 616 -28.13 -29.61 -12.26
CA GLY A 616 -29.12 -30.68 -12.02
C GLY A 616 -28.67 -31.75 -11.02
N THR A 617 -27.41 -31.74 -10.58
CA THR A 617 -26.82 -32.76 -9.67
C THR A 617 -26.58 -32.20 -8.27
N VAL A 618 -26.02 -30.99 -8.17
CA VAL A 618 -25.77 -30.35 -6.87
C VAL A 618 -27.04 -29.69 -6.34
N HIS A 619 -27.12 -29.52 -5.02
CA HIS A 619 -28.22 -28.81 -4.39
C HIS A 619 -27.82 -28.28 -3.01
N SER A 620 -28.74 -27.58 -2.34
CA SER A 620 -28.49 -26.92 -1.06
C SER A 620 -28.01 -27.82 0.08
N SER A 621 -28.05 -29.15 -0.07
CA SER A 621 -27.47 -30.08 0.92
C SER A 621 -26.07 -30.55 0.58
N SER A 622 -25.62 -30.42 -0.68
CA SER A 622 -24.25 -30.76 -1.10
C SER A 622 -23.18 -30.07 -0.24
N PRO A 623 -23.29 -28.77 0.11
CA PRO A 623 -22.31 -28.15 1.00
C PRO A 623 -22.60 -28.41 2.49
N ARG A 624 -23.64 -29.15 2.88
CA ARG A 624 -24.07 -29.32 4.30
C ARG A 624 -23.78 -30.72 4.87
N THR A 625 -22.92 -31.51 4.23
CA THR A 625 -22.39 -32.75 4.82
C THR A 625 -21.71 -32.47 6.16
N LEU A 626 -21.61 -33.48 7.02
CA LEU A 626 -20.98 -33.33 8.34
C LEU A 626 -19.52 -32.86 8.21
N PRO A 627 -19.00 -32.09 9.19
CA PRO A 627 -17.60 -31.64 9.18
C PRO A 627 -16.56 -32.76 9.08
N THR A 628 -16.91 -33.96 9.53
CA THR A 628 -16.06 -35.17 9.54
C THR A 628 -16.24 -36.04 8.30
N ASP A 629 -17.13 -35.68 7.38
CA ASP A 629 -17.32 -36.43 6.14
C ASP A 629 -16.18 -36.13 5.17
N ASP A 630 -15.47 -37.17 4.71
CA ASP A 630 -14.38 -37.05 3.75
C ASP A 630 -14.80 -37.25 2.30
N GLN A 631 -16.01 -37.72 2.04
CA GLN A 631 -16.54 -37.97 0.70
C GLN A 631 -17.35 -36.78 0.14
N THR A 632 -16.97 -35.55 0.49
CA THR A 632 -17.65 -34.31 0.05
C THR A 632 -16.73 -33.43 -0.78
N ASP A 633 -17.29 -32.54 -1.60
CA ASP A 633 -16.53 -31.59 -2.43
C ASP A 633 -15.88 -30.47 -1.60
N LEU A 634 -16.35 -30.28 -0.36
CA LEU A 634 -15.95 -29.17 0.51
C LEU A 634 -15.39 -29.67 1.85
N TYR A 635 -14.64 -28.81 2.55
CA TYR A 635 -14.16 -29.06 3.90
C TYR A 635 -14.36 -27.82 4.80
N PRO A 636 -14.59 -27.99 6.11
CA PRO A 636 -14.82 -26.87 7.03
C PRO A 636 -13.57 -25.98 7.18
N LEU A 637 -13.78 -24.68 7.29
CA LEU A 637 -12.72 -23.68 7.50
C LEU A 637 -12.72 -23.15 8.93
N ARG A 638 -11.53 -22.82 9.42
CA ARG A 638 -11.38 -22.04 10.67
C ARG A 638 -11.96 -20.64 10.46
N SER A 639 -12.63 -20.11 11.48
CA SER A 639 -13.16 -18.74 11.47
C SER A 639 -12.03 -17.72 11.66
N ASN A 640 -11.31 -17.41 10.58
CA ASN A 640 -10.38 -16.28 10.50
C ASN A 640 -10.28 -15.74 9.08
N ARG A 641 -9.82 -14.49 8.94
CA ARG A 641 -9.75 -13.77 7.66
C ARG A 641 -8.84 -14.45 6.62
N ARG A 642 -7.78 -15.15 7.05
CA ARG A 642 -6.86 -15.85 6.12
C ARG A 642 -7.51 -17.07 5.48
N ALA A 643 -8.40 -17.75 6.20
CA ALA A 643 -9.13 -18.92 5.74
C ALA A 643 -10.38 -18.54 4.91
N MET A 644 -11.15 -17.56 5.36
CA MET A 644 -12.41 -17.11 4.71
C MET A 644 -12.15 -16.20 3.51
N ARG A 645 -11.44 -16.67 2.49
CA ARG A 645 -11.11 -15.87 1.30
C ARG A 645 -12.33 -15.67 0.39
N PRO A 646 -12.35 -14.65 -0.47
CA PRO A 646 -13.30 -14.60 -1.58
C PRO A 646 -13.37 -15.96 -2.32
N GLY A 647 -14.58 -16.42 -2.63
CA GLY A 647 -14.84 -17.77 -3.16
C GLY A 647 -15.05 -18.86 -2.10
N THR A 648 -14.92 -18.54 -0.81
CA THR A 648 -15.32 -19.44 0.30
C THR A 648 -16.83 -19.66 0.28
N VAL A 649 -17.27 -20.90 0.44
CA VAL A 649 -18.69 -21.25 0.51
C VAL A 649 -19.17 -21.12 1.94
N PHE A 650 -20.30 -20.45 2.17
CA PHE A 650 -21.00 -20.45 3.44
C PHE A 650 -22.32 -21.20 3.27
N ALA A 651 -22.51 -22.28 4.01
CA ALA A 651 -23.77 -23.01 4.03
C ALA A 651 -24.48 -22.75 5.36
N ASP A 652 -25.68 -22.20 5.30
CA ASP A 652 -26.49 -21.96 6.49
C ASP A 652 -27.18 -23.26 6.95
N PRO A 653 -27.78 -23.32 8.16
CA PRO A 653 -28.44 -24.53 8.63
C PRO A 653 -29.72 -24.90 7.86
N TYR A 654 -30.39 -23.94 7.22
CA TYR A 654 -31.70 -24.09 6.59
C TYR A 654 -31.63 -24.40 5.08
N GLY A 655 -30.45 -24.30 4.49
CA GLY A 655 -30.19 -24.62 3.08
C GLY A 655 -29.93 -23.41 2.19
N HIS A 656 -29.80 -22.20 2.73
CA HIS A 656 -29.28 -21.07 1.96
C HIS A 656 -27.75 -21.17 1.87
N VAL A 657 -27.22 -20.89 0.69
CA VAL A 657 -25.78 -20.98 0.39
C VAL A 657 -25.32 -19.65 -0.17
N LEU A 658 -24.25 -19.13 0.41
CA LEU A 658 -23.61 -17.88 -0.01
C LEU A 658 -22.15 -18.15 -0.38
N VAL A 659 -21.58 -17.25 -1.16
CA VAL A 659 -20.14 -17.20 -1.45
C VAL A 659 -19.57 -15.94 -0.82
N VAL A 660 -18.48 -16.05 -0.08
CA VAL A 660 -17.74 -14.86 0.39
C VAL A 660 -17.27 -14.11 -0.85
N ALA A 661 -17.74 -12.88 -1.00
CA ALA A 661 -17.39 -12.01 -2.11
C ALA A 661 -16.17 -11.14 -1.77
N ARG A 662 -16.16 -10.53 -0.57
CA ARG A 662 -15.16 -9.52 -0.21
C ARG A 662 -15.05 -9.32 1.30
N TRP A 663 -13.87 -8.92 1.77
CA TRP A 663 -13.66 -8.36 3.11
C TRP A 663 -13.37 -6.87 3.00
N LYS A 664 -14.35 -6.02 3.35
CA LYS A 664 -14.09 -4.59 3.49
C LYS A 664 -13.25 -4.39 4.77
N PRO A 665 -12.04 -3.81 4.69
CA PRO A 665 -11.29 -3.47 5.88
C PRO A 665 -12.05 -2.45 6.74
N GLN A 666 -11.77 -2.46 8.04
CA GLN A 666 -12.28 -1.43 8.94
C GLN A 666 -11.67 -0.08 8.53
N GLY A 667 -12.52 0.94 8.45
CA GLY A 667 -12.09 2.31 8.25
C GLY A 667 -11.97 3.06 9.57
N VAL A 668 -11.58 4.32 9.46
CA VAL A 668 -11.52 5.26 10.57
C VAL A 668 -12.87 5.32 11.29
N SER A 669 -13.94 5.67 10.55
CA SER A 669 -15.30 5.83 11.07
C SER A 669 -16.24 4.64 10.81
N ASP A 670 -15.78 3.63 10.06
CA ASP A 670 -16.61 2.51 9.58
C ASP A 670 -16.12 1.18 10.14
N TYR A 671 -17.03 0.29 10.55
CA TYR A 671 -16.68 -1.09 10.88
C TYR A 671 -16.28 -1.89 9.62
N GLY A 672 -15.37 -2.84 9.79
CA GLY A 672 -15.03 -3.80 8.73
C GLY A 672 -16.20 -4.75 8.46
N VAL A 673 -16.44 -5.09 7.19
CA VAL A 673 -17.63 -5.86 6.78
C VAL A 673 -17.23 -7.05 5.93
N LEU A 674 -17.71 -8.23 6.30
CA LEU A 674 -17.73 -9.38 5.41
C LEU A 674 -18.92 -9.26 4.46
N ILE A 675 -18.68 -9.44 3.16
CA ILE A 675 -19.70 -9.36 2.13
C ILE A 675 -19.81 -10.74 1.48
N GLY A 676 -21.04 -11.24 1.35
CA GLY A 676 -21.37 -12.43 0.58
C GLY A 676 -22.11 -12.11 -0.70
N ALA A 677 -22.16 -13.09 -1.59
CA ALA A 677 -23.05 -13.12 -2.73
C ALA A 677 -23.90 -14.40 -2.69
N ASP A 678 -25.17 -14.28 -3.05
CA ASP A 678 -26.12 -15.38 -3.17
C ASP A 678 -26.82 -15.30 -4.54
N ALA A 679 -27.50 -16.38 -4.91
CA ALA A 679 -28.37 -16.39 -6.07
C ALA A 679 -29.74 -16.97 -5.70
N GLN A 680 -30.77 -16.59 -6.43
CA GLN A 680 -32.15 -16.97 -6.14
C GLN A 680 -32.66 -17.95 -7.20
N PRO A 681 -33.72 -18.74 -6.92
CA PRO A 681 -34.28 -19.68 -7.88
C PRO A 681 -34.79 -19.03 -9.19
N ASP A 682 -35.01 -17.71 -9.20
CA ASP A 682 -35.37 -16.94 -10.39
C ASP A 682 -34.14 -16.46 -11.20
N GLY A 683 -32.93 -16.86 -10.78
CA GLY A 683 -31.65 -16.49 -11.40
C GLY A 683 -31.01 -15.21 -10.85
N THR A 684 -31.74 -14.43 -10.05
CA THR A 684 -31.26 -13.15 -9.50
C THR A 684 -30.04 -13.37 -8.62
N VAL A 685 -28.98 -12.60 -8.82
CA VAL A 685 -27.76 -12.66 -7.99
C VAL A 685 -27.74 -11.46 -7.06
N GLY A 686 -27.62 -11.70 -5.76
CA GLY A 686 -27.60 -10.67 -4.73
C GLY A 686 -26.24 -10.54 -4.05
N ARG A 687 -25.91 -9.34 -3.60
CA ARG A 687 -24.79 -9.05 -2.68
C ARG A 687 -25.36 -8.70 -1.31
N ARG A 688 -24.91 -9.39 -0.26
CA ARG A 688 -25.41 -9.24 1.11
C ARG A 688 -24.29 -8.94 2.08
N ARG A 689 -24.54 -8.01 3.01
CA ARG A 689 -23.66 -7.78 4.16
C ARG A 689 -23.75 -8.96 5.14
N PHE A 690 -22.66 -9.24 5.84
CA PHE A 690 -22.67 -10.21 6.94
C PHE A 690 -23.37 -9.62 8.16
N TRP A 691 -24.57 -10.11 8.46
CA TRP A 691 -25.32 -9.82 9.67
C TRP A 691 -26.31 -10.95 9.96
N ARG A 692 -26.95 -10.91 11.13
CA ARG A 692 -27.80 -12.02 11.65
C ARG A 692 -28.96 -12.41 10.74
N GLY A 693 -29.43 -11.55 9.83
CA GLY A 693 -30.52 -11.87 8.91
C GLY A 693 -30.09 -12.36 7.53
N SER A 694 -28.80 -12.28 7.18
CA SER A 694 -28.29 -12.80 5.89
C SER A 694 -27.41 -14.04 6.06
N PHE A 695 -26.70 -14.17 7.19
CA PHE A 695 -25.84 -15.31 7.49
C PHE A 695 -26.34 -16.04 8.73
N LEU A 696 -27.33 -16.91 8.53
CA LEU A 696 -27.89 -17.73 9.61
C LEU A 696 -26.85 -18.75 10.06
N PHE A 697 -26.67 -18.90 11.36
CA PHE A 697 -25.74 -19.86 11.95
C PHE A 697 -26.39 -20.62 13.10
N THR A 698 -25.91 -21.84 13.33
CA THR A 698 -26.24 -22.67 14.49
C THR A 698 -24.93 -23.09 15.17
N PRO A 699 -24.83 -23.01 16.50
CA PRO A 699 -23.66 -23.53 17.21
C PRO A 699 -23.63 -25.08 17.24
N ASN A 700 -24.75 -25.75 16.93
CA ASN A 700 -24.82 -27.21 16.88
C ASN A 700 -24.80 -27.70 15.42
N THR A 701 -23.79 -28.49 15.04
CA THR A 701 -23.58 -29.02 13.68
C THR A 701 -23.82 -30.53 13.58
N ASP A 702 -24.51 -31.12 14.56
CA ASP A 702 -24.79 -32.56 14.66
C ASP A 702 -25.67 -33.11 13.53
N ARG A 703 -26.55 -32.27 12.96
CA ARG A 703 -27.53 -32.68 11.94
C ARG A 703 -27.22 -32.16 10.54
N VAL A 704 -26.48 -31.06 10.45
CA VAL A 704 -26.03 -30.43 9.19
C VAL A 704 -24.70 -29.73 9.44
N GLY A 705 -23.74 -29.88 8.52
CA GLY A 705 -22.46 -29.19 8.63
C GLY A 705 -22.55 -27.76 8.12
N ALA A 706 -23.26 -26.87 8.82
CA ALA A 706 -23.32 -25.44 8.50
C ALA A 706 -21.96 -24.74 8.75
N GLY A 707 -21.76 -23.59 8.11
CA GLY A 707 -20.59 -22.73 8.30
C GLY A 707 -19.75 -22.50 7.05
N PHE A 708 -18.56 -21.94 7.25
CA PHE A 708 -17.61 -21.61 6.18
C PHE A 708 -16.84 -22.83 5.69
N LYS A 709 -16.70 -22.96 4.38
CA LYS A 709 -16.15 -24.13 3.70
C LYS A 709 -15.25 -23.78 2.53
N GLY A 710 -14.16 -24.53 2.42
CA GLY A 710 -13.23 -24.47 1.30
C GLY A 710 -13.43 -25.63 0.34
N TRP A 711 -12.96 -25.47 -0.89
CA TRP A 711 -12.96 -26.51 -1.92
C TRP A 711 -11.89 -27.56 -1.64
N ARG A 712 -12.26 -28.85 -1.63
CA ARG A 712 -11.25 -29.90 -1.50
C ARG A 712 -10.29 -29.86 -2.70
N PRO A 713 -8.97 -30.00 -2.49
CA PRO A 713 -8.00 -29.96 -3.58
C PRO A 713 -8.21 -31.08 -4.59
N ILE A 714 -8.23 -30.74 -5.88
CA ILE A 714 -8.39 -31.70 -6.98
C ILE A 714 -7.05 -31.84 -7.71
N ARG A 715 -6.66 -33.09 -7.97
CA ARG A 715 -5.47 -33.41 -8.78
C ARG A 715 -5.87 -34.25 -9.98
N TYR A 716 -5.35 -33.86 -11.14
CA TYR A 716 -5.41 -34.66 -12.35
C TYR A 716 -4.06 -35.32 -12.56
N ALA A 717 -4.06 -36.64 -12.68
CA ALA A 717 -2.90 -37.44 -13.06
C ALA A 717 -3.24 -38.11 -14.40
N PRO A 718 -2.64 -37.69 -15.53
CA PRO A 718 -2.84 -38.39 -16.79
C PRO A 718 -2.31 -39.81 -16.63
N VAL A 719 -3.09 -40.80 -17.08
CA VAL A 719 -2.59 -42.17 -17.19
C VAL A 719 -1.56 -42.16 -18.30
N LEU A 720 -0.27 -42.20 -17.93
CA LEU A 720 0.79 -42.49 -18.88
C LEU A 720 0.61 -43.96 -19.28
N THR A 721 0.10 -44.21 -20.49
CA THR A 721 0.25 -45.53 -21.11
C THR A 721 1.76 -45.75 -21.27
N PRO A 722 2.35 -46.84 -20.73
CA PRO A 722 3.71 -47.18 -21.10
C PRO A 722 3.75 -47.30 -22.63
N ASP A 723 4.77 -46.71 -23.25
CA ASP A 723 5.05 -46.96 -24.66
C ASP A 723 5.03 -48.48 -24.88
N PRO A 724 4.38 -48.99 -25.92
CA PRO A 724 4.62 -50.36 -26.32
C PRO A 724 6.12 -50.44 -26.63
N ASP A 725 6.82 -51.21 -25.81
CA ASP A 725 8.24 -51.53 -25.91
C ASP A 725 8.63 -51.67 -27.40
N PRO A 726 9.63 -50.93 -27.91
CA PRO A 726 10.18 -51.27 -29.21
C PRO A 726 10.86 -52.63 -29.04
N ASP A 727 10.22 -53.66 -29.60
CA ASP A 727 10.73 -54.98 -29.99
C ASP A 727 12.05 -55.42 -29.29
N PRO A 728 12.07 -56.49 -28.48
CA PRO A 728 13.30 -56.97 -27.90
C PRO A 728 14.24 -57.47 -28.99
N ASP A 729 15.32 -56.71 -29.21
CA ASP A 729 16.47 -57.10 -30.04
C ASP A 729 17.01 -58.45 -29.54
N PRO A 730 17.02 -59.52 -30.36
CA PRO A 730 17.40 -60.86 -29.92
C PRO A 730 18.91 -61.07 -29.75
N ASP A 731 19.75 -60.03 -29.80
CA ASP A 731 21.22 -60.15 -29.72
C ASP A 731 21.88 -59.35 -28.57
N SER A 732 21.41 -59.52 -27.32
CA SER A 732 22.20 -59.08 -26.15
C SER A 732 22.22 -60.09 -24.99
N ALA A 733 22.60 -61.32 -25.30
CA ALA A 733 23.13 -62.23 -24.29
C ALA A 733 24.63 -61.97 -24.08
N THR A 734 25.01 -61.22 -23.03
CA THR A 734 26.23 -61.52 -22.23
C THR A 734 26.39 -60.63 -20.99
N ALA A 735 26.59 -61.30 -19.84
CA ALA A 735 27.23 -60.85 -18.58
C ALA A 735 26.68 -59.56 -17.92
N THR A 736 26.24 -59.56 -16.66
CA THR A 736 27.08 -59.86 -15.49
C THR A 736 26.19 -60.05 -14.25
N ALA A 737 26.63 -60.91 -13.35
CA ALA A 737 25.94 -61.33 -12.14
C ALA A 737 26.12 -60.38 -10.94
N THR A 738 25.33 -60.70 -9.89
CA THR A 738 25.52 -60.44 -8.44
C THR A 738 25.28 -59.04 -7.88
N ALA A 739 24.19 -58.86 -7.10
CA ALA A 739 24.23 -58.95 -5.63
C ALA A 739 22.84 -58.76 -4.96
N THR A 740 22.46 -59.78 -4.17
CA THR A 740 21.64 -59.81 -2.94
C THR A 740 21.79 -58.57 -2.03
N ALA A 741 20.94 -58.19 -1.06
CA ALA A 741 19.65 -58.58 -0.47
C ALA A 741 19.35 -57.57 0.67
N THR A 742 18.09 -57.48 1.14
CA THR A 742 17.63 -57.13 2.53
C THR A 742 18.00 -55.73 3.11
N ASP A 743 17.11 -54.91 3.68
CA ASP A 743 16.13 -55.18 4.73
C ASP A 743 14.99 -54.13 4.82
N PRO A 744 13.85 -54.45 5.47
CA PRO A 744 12.72 -53.55 5.74
C PRO A 744 12.66 -53.09 7.21
N VAL A 745 12.32 -51.83 7.50
CA VAL A 745 11.90 -51.41 8.86
C VAL A 745 10.84 -50.30 8.83
N THR A 746 9.61 -50.73 9.10
CA THR A 746 8.60 -50.23 10.05
C THR A 746 8.34 -48.74 10.28
N ALA A 747 7.04 -48.43 10.17
CA ALA A 747 6.32 -47.29 10.74
C ALA A 747 6.45 -47.16 12.26
N THR A 748 6.41 -45.92 12.76
CA THR A 748 5.41 -45.45 13.76
C THR A 748 5.54 -43.96 14.05
N GLN A 749 4.41 -43.27 13.91
CA GLN A 749 4.02 -42.01 14.59
C GLN A 749 3.65 -42.31 16.06
N PRO A 750 3.56 -41.32 16.96
CA PRO A 750 2.47 -40.31 16.97
C PRO A 750 2.86 -38.92 16.47
#